data_AF-A0A8X7XKN5-F1
#
_entry.id   AF-A0A8X7XKN5-F1
#
_cell.length_a   1.000
_cell.length_b   1.000
_cell.length_c   1.000
_cell.angle_alpha   90.00
_cell.angle_beta   90.00
_cell.angle_gamma   90.00
#
_symmetry.space_group_name_H-M   'P 1'
#
loop_
_entity.id
_entity.type
_entity.pdbx_description
1 polymer ?
#
loop_
_entity_poly.entity_id
_entity_poly.type
_entity_poly.pdbx_seq_one_letter_code
_entity_poly.pdbx_strand_id
1 'polypeptide(L)'
;MKRKWIILFACAVILILIYSFVLPSSLFNIINLSIAKTPSIFTTHNPTRHTFVAFSAFLDDRDSNSASPVIRVIGLNNLDHKEKVYCHVRCDSGVYSTQAMEPVLSNDIGVPSGVSAMICENRCGSASLIDIFVSTKHNHSANEGSVKILNTKEGRPTEFQHGLTVCINKVLDEYSNVLQLIQSIEMYRLLGVGKVWVYKMSCSDRMQQVLDYYAQDGFIEVLSWDISQMFKSSHKETLQHIQDIFSIDCVYRNMYTSKYVLLNGPEEILIPNQHENLTEMMEEMEHQHEGAEAFVFNVHVFSAVAPDMDSLTSNKQWPADPGLNILYYHFNKGVESDEKRMVINPRVIFNLDHLSVDYSGKWVKIPSDMAQLRLYQNPIATKSGEIPENEDKRLEHYKPTLAENLAAVLRSLPMLTENLELKWFTQWTHWHVPVVSENTFNREALNRHYKSKRLTIGLTVFALGKYLDYFLEQFLVSADKYFMTDHRVIIYVMVDEPSKIAHVEFGAKHSYKVFRIKKESRWQDISMMRMKTLSDLLSKYIQYEVDYLFCMDVDVNFIAPYGVETLGERVAQTQAWFFETTNEYFTYERRPESAAYIPMGEGDYYYHAASFGGTPSEVLKLVDHCYNGIIADKEKNIEAIWHDESHLNKYFLLNKPTKVLSPDYLWDFHIHGNENAKLRWVPKDYGQVREN
;
A
#
# COMPACT_ATOMS: atom_id res chain seq x y z
N MET A 1 -59.17 -8.80 4.98
CA MET A 1 -57.81 -8.70 4.42
C MET A 1 -57.70 -8.02 3.05
N LYS A 2 -58.63 -8.18 2.09
CA LYS A 2 -58.49 -7.57 0.75
C LYS A 2 -58.70 -6.04 0.65
N ARG A 3 -59.42 -5.41 1.58
CA ARG A 3 -59.72 -3.96 1.54
C ARG A 3 -58.57 -3.05 2.02
N LYS A 4 -57.66 -3.55 2.88
CA LYS A 4 -56.51 -2.77 3.39
C LYS A 4 -55.37 -2.66 2.37
N TRP A 5 -55.17 -3.68 1.54
CA TRP A 5 -54.15 -3.68 0.49
C TRP A 5 -54.47 -2.72 -0.67
N ILE A 6 -55.74 -2.58 -1.02
CA ILE A 6 -56.16 -1.64 -2.08
C ILE A 6 -55.94 -0.19 -1.65
N ILE A 7 -56.17 0.13 -0.37
CA ILE A 7 -55.94 1.49 0.16
C ILE A 7 -54.45 1.79 0.23
N LEU A 8 -53.62 0.84 0.67
CA LEU A 8 -52.15 0.99 0.69
C LEU A 8 -51.58 1.18 -0.72
N PHE A 9 -52.08 0.43 -1.70
CA PHE A 9 -51.65 0.57 -3.09
C PHE A 9 -52.09 1.90 -3.71
N ALA A 10 -53.31 2.35 -3.41
CA ALA A 10 -53.79 3.66 -3.85
C ALA A 10 -52.98 4.81 -3.22
N CYS A 11 -52.63 4.72 -1.94
CA CYS A 11 -51.78 5.72 -1.28
C CYS A 11 -50.36 5.76 -1.85
N ALA A 12 -49.77 4.62 -2.19
CA ALA A 12 -48.45 4.55 -2.82
C ALA A 12 -48.45 5.16 -4.23
N VAL A 13 -49.47 4.88 -5.04
CA VAL A 13 -49.61 5.47 -6.38
C VAL A 13 -49.84 6.99 -6.31
N ILE A 14 -50.62 7.47 -5.34
CA ILE A 14 -50.83 8.90 -5.13
C ILE A 14 -49.54 9.58 -4.65
N LEU A 15 -48.75 8.95 -3.76
CA LEU A 15 -47.44 9.46 -3.35
C LEU A 15 -46.44 9.54 -4.51
N ILE A 16 -46.42 8.55 -5.40
CA ILE A 16 -45.57 8.54 -6.61
C ILE A 16 -46.01 9.62 -7.60
N LEU A 17 -47.33 9.84 -7.76
CA LEU A 17 -47.88 10.89 -8.63
C LEU A 17 -47.66 12.29 -8.06
N ILE A 18 -47.65 12.45 -6.73
CA ILE A 18 -47.30 13.72 -6.08
C ILE A 18 -45.79 13.99 -6.20
N TYR A 19 -44.94 12.97 -6.04
CA TYR A 19 -43.49 13.13 -6.19
C TYR A 19 -43.07 13.47 -7.63
N SER A 20 -43.80 12.97 -8.64
CA SER A 20 -43.51 13.27 -10.05
C SER A 20 -43.99 14.64 -10.51
N PHE A 21 -44.86 15.31 -9.75
CA PHE A 21 -45.36 16.66 -10.06
C PHE A 21 -44.67 17.80 -9.29
N VAL A 22 -43.79 17.49 -8.32
CA VAL A 22 -43.14 18.51 -7.45
C VAL A 22 -41.66 18.75 -7.79
N LEU A 23 -41.07 18.01 -8.74
CA LEU A 23 -39.71 18.32 -9.22
C LEU A 23 -39.76 19.30 -10.40
N PRO A 24 -39.16 20.51 -10.28
CA PRO A 24 -39.08 21.43 -11.40
C PRO A 24 -38.24 20.83 -12.52
N SER A 25 -38.69 21.02 -13.75
CA SER A 25 -38.08 20.60 -15.01
C SER A 25 -36.64 21.10 -15.24
N SER A 26 -36.07 21.89 -14.32
CA SER A 26 -34.67 22.26 -14.27
C SER A 26 -33.74 21.16 -13.73
N LEU A 27 -34.24 20.22 -12.91
CA LEU A 27 -33.43 19.09 -12.41
C LEU A 27 -33.21 17.98 -13.46
N PHE A 28 -34.15 17.81 -14.39
CA PHE A 28 -34.00 16.83 -15.48
C PHE A 28 -32.91 17.22 -16.49
N ASN A 29 -32.65 18.53 -16.64
CA ASN A 29 -31.53 19.02 -17.45
C ASN A 29 -30.17 18.92 -16.72
N ILE A 30 -30.15 18.88 -15.38
CA ILE A 30 -28.92 18.64 -14.61
C ILE A 30 -28.56 17.14 -14.60
N ILE A 31 -29.56 16.26 -14.56
CA ILE A 31 -29.34 14.80 -14.65
C ILE A 31 -28.88 14.39 -16.06
N ASN A 32 -29.33 15.07 -17.12
CA ASN A 32 -28.88 14.80 -18.49
C ASN A 32 -27.54 15.47 -18.87
N LEU A 33 -27.04 16.44 -18.11
CA LEU A 33 -25.69 17.01 -18.31
C LEU A 33 -24.58 16.26 -17.56
N SER A 34 -24.92 15.33 -16.66
CA SER A 34 -23.96 14.51 -15.91
C SER A 34 -23.78 13.08 -16.45
N ILE A 35 -24.49 12.69 -17.52
CA ILE A 35 -24.42 11.33 -18.11
C ILE A 35 -23.62 11.31 -19.44
N ALA A 36 -22.95 12.41 -19.79
CA ALA A 36 -22.06 12.44 -20.94
C ALA A 36 -20.60 12.15 -20.55
N LYS A 37 -20.16 10.92 -20.89
CA LYS A 37 -18.79 10.49 -21.23
C LYS A 37 -17.91 9.93 -20.10
N THR A 38 -18.22 8.71 -19.66
CA THR A 38 -17.19 7.66 -19.79
C THR A 38 -17.14 7.26 -21.28
N PRO A 39 -15.96 7.20 -21.93
CA PRO A 39 -15.87 6.41 -23.15
C PRO A 39 -16.29 5.00 -22.75
N SER A 40 -17.22 4.41 -23.49
CA SER A 40 -17.57 2.99 -23.36
C SER A 40 -16.31 2.16 -23.62
N ILE A 41 -15.57 1.85 -22.55
CA ILE A 41 -14.44 0.94 -22.57
C ILE A 41 -15.05 -0.45 -22.63
N PHE A 42 -14.72 -1.16 -23.71
CA PHE A 42 -15.17 -2.52 -23.97
C PHE A 42 -14.79 -3.45 -22.81
N THR A 43 -15.73 -3.73 -21.92
CA THR A 43 -15.74 -4.98 -21.17
C THR A 43 -16.48 -6.01 -22.02
N THR A 44 -15.73 -6.88 -22.69
CA THR A 44 -16.04 -8.31 -22.98
C THR A 44 -15.34 -8.77 -24.25
N HIS A 45 -14.07 -9.14 -24.15
CA HIS A 45 -13.52 -10.34 -24.79
C HIS A 45 -12.08 -10.50 -24.34
N ASN A 46 -11.70 -11.70 -23.92
CA ASN A 46 -10.30 -12.08 -23.75
C ASN A 46 -9.55 -11.74 -25.05
N PRO A 47 -8.64 -10.75 -25.06
CA PRO A 47 -7.94 -10.37 -26.28
C PRO A 47 -7.10 -11.57 -26.73
N THR A 48 -7.36 -12.05 -27.95
CA THR A 48 -6.59 -13.14 -28.55
C THR A 48 -5.18 -12.64 -28.91
N ARG A 49 -4.25 -13.56 -29.18
CA ARG A 49 -2.84 -13.30 -29.55
C ARG A 49 -2.60 -12.45 -30.83
N HIS A 50 -3.63 -11.80 -31.37
CA HIS A 50 -3.58 -11.05 -32.63
C HIS A 50 -4.56 -9.86 -32.61
N THR A 51 -4.53 -9.05 -31.54
CA THR A 51 -5.46 -7.92 -31.39
C THR A 51 -4.74 -6.65 -30.97
N PHE A 52 -5.12 -5.53 -31.60
CA PHE A 52 -4.82 -4.19 -31.09
C PHE A 52 -6.06 -3.64 -30.40
N VAL A 53 -5.91 -3.13 -29.17
CA VAL A 53 -7.00 -2.56 -28.38
C VAL A 53 -6.78 -1.06 -28.26
N ALA A 54 -7.58 -0.25 -28.95
CA ALA A 54 -7.51 1.21 -28.86
C ALA A 54 -8.20 1.72 -27.57
N PHE A 55 -7.52 2.56 -26.80
CA PHE A 55 -8.08 3.24 -25.61
C PHE A 55 -8.52 4.67 -25.91
N SER A 56 -7.72 5.40 -26.69
CA SER A 56 -8.00 6.80 -27.03
C SER A 56 -7.39 7.17 -28.38
N ALA A 57 -7.94 8.22 -28.99
CA ALA A 57 -7.43 8.77 -30.24
C ALA A 57 -7.48 10.30 -30.23
N PHE A 58 -6.44 10.95 -30.72
CA PHE A 58 -6.29 12.41 -30.70
C PHE A 58 -5.87 12.93 -32.07
N LEU A 59 -6.56 13.96 -32.57
CA LEU A 59 -6.10 14.72 -33.71
C LEU A 59 -4.90 15.59 -33.30
N ASP A 60 -3.77 15.40 -33.98
CA ASP A 60 -2.56 16.20 -33.84
C ASP A 60 -2.27 16.92 -35.17
N ASP A 61 -2.56 18.23 -35.19
CA ASP A 61 -2.37 19.12 -36.33
C ASP A 61 -1.30 20.20 -36.05
N ARG A 62 -0.40 19.94 -35.08
CA ARG A 62 0.67 20.87 -34.68
C ARG A 62 1.84 20.90 -35.66
N ASP A 63 2.12 19.81 -36.36
CA ASP A 63 3.21 19.74 -37.34
C ASP A 63 2.82 20.45 -38.65
N SER A 64 3.20 21.72 -38.77
CA SER A 64 3.00 22.54 -39.96
C SER A 64 3.86 22.13 -41.16
N ASN A 65 4.88 21.28 -40.96
CA ASN A 65 5.77 20.80 -42.03
C ASN A 65 5.31 19.46 -42.62
N SER A 66 4.39 18.74 -41.96
CA SER A 66 3.80 17.51 -42.48
C SER A 66 2.68 17.80 -43.49
N ALA A 67 2.60 16.99 -44.54
CA ALA A 67 1.66 17.21 -45.65
C ALA A 67 0.18 17.06 -45.25
N SER A 68 -0.13 16.49 -44.09
CA SER A 68 -1.49 16.34 -43.54
C SER A 68 -1.47 16.11 -42.02
N PRO A 69 -2.50 16.57 -41.27
CA PRO A 69 -2.61 16.29 -39.84
C PRO A 69 -2.71 14.79 -39.58
N VAL A 70 -2.30 14.34 -38.39
CA VAL A 70 -2.30 12.92 -38.04
C VAL A 70 -3.25 12.64 -36.88
N ILE A 71 -3.69 11.40 -36.75
CA ILE A 71 -4.46 10.91 -35.61
C ILE A 71 -3.57 9.95 -34.82
N ARG A 72 -3.28 10.30 -33.57
CA ARG A 72 -2.51 9.47 -32.65
C ARG A 72 -3.45 8.55 -31.90
N VAL A 73 -3.27 7.25 -32.05
CA VAL A 73 -4.08 6.22 -31.39
C VAL A 73 -3.25 5.59 -30.28
N ILE A 74 -3.73 5.68 -29.05
CA ILE A 74 -3.12 5.04 -27.90
C ILE A 74 -3.85 3.73 -27.65
N GLY A 75 -3.11 2.64 -27.53
CA GLY A 75 -3.70 1.33 -27.36
C GLY A 75 -2.71 0.25 -26.96
N LEU A 76 -3.20 -0.97 -26.79
CA LEU A 76 -2.38 -2.14 -26.49
C LEU A 76 -2.13 -2.95 -27.76
N ASN A 77 -0.86 -3.17 -28.08
CA ASN A 77 -0.44 -3.95 -29.23
C ASN A 77 -0.04 -5.37 -28.81
N ASN A 78 -0.86 -6.35 -29.20
CA ASN A 78 -0.59 -7.77 -29.03
C ASN A 78 -0.45 -8.48 -30.40
N LEU A 79 0.07 -7.76 -31.39
CA LEU A 79 0.31 -8.27 -32.75
C LEU A 79 1.77 -8.67 -32.92
N ASP A 80 2.05 -9.66 -33.78
CA ASP A 80 3.41 -9.97 -34.22
C ASP A 80 3.97 -8.76 -35.00
N HIS A 81 5.23 -8.40 -34.79
CA HIS A 81 5.91 -7.26 -35.44
C HIS A 81 5.86 -7.30 -36.97
N LYS A 82 5.51 -8.44 -37.58
CA LYS A 82 5.38 -8.62 -39.02
C LYS A 82 3.98 -8.32 -39.58
N GLU A 83 2.97 -8.18 -38.73
CA GLU A 83 1.60 -7.95 -39.17
C GLU A 83 1.35 -6.49 -39.51
N LYS A 84 0.72 -6.24 -40.67
CA LYS A 84 0.32 -4.88 -41.08
C LYS A 84 -0.94 -4.46 -40.33
N VAL A 85 -0.90 -3.26 -39.77
CA VAL A 85 -2.02 -2.63 -39.09
C VAL A 85 -2.61 -1.53 -39.96
N TYR A 86 -3.94 -1.46 -40.03
CA TYR A 86 -4.68 -0.45 -40.76
C TYR A 86 -5.55 0.36 -39.80
N CYS A 87 -5.52 1.68 -40.01
CA CYS A 87 -6.40 2.63 -39.36
C CYS A 87 -7.61 2.90 -40.26
N HIS A 88 -8.80 2.86 -39.69
CA HIS A 88 -10.04 3.16 -40.39
C HIS A 88 -10.69 4.39 -39.75
N VAL A 89 -10.51 5.53 -40.39
CA VAL A 89 -10.99 6.83 -39.90
C VAL A 89 -12.40 7.07 -40.44
N ARG A 90 -13.37 7.26 -39.55
CA ARG A 90 -14.76 7.60 -39.89
C ARG A 90 -14.97 9.10 -39.75
N CYS A 91 -15.49 9.69 -40.82
CA CYS A 91 -15.92 11.09 -40.88
C CYS A 91 -17.21 11.22 -41.69
N ASP A 92 -17.79 12.41 -41.72
CA ASP A 92 -19.07 12.64 -42.42
C ASP A 92 -19.03 12.31 -43.91
N SER A 93 -17.86 12.38 -44.55
CA SER A 93 -17.68 12.05 -45.97
C SER A 93 -17.51 10.55 -46.25
N GLY A 94 -17.32 9.72 -45.22
CA GLY A 94 -17.14 8.28 -45.36
C GLY A 94 -16.09 7.70 -44.42
N VAL A 95 -15.64 6.48 -44.74
CA VAL A 95 -14.58 5.77 -44.01
C VAL A 95 -13.35 5.64 -44.88
N TYR A 96 -12.20 6.07 -44.37
CA TYR A 96 -10.92 6.00 -45.06
C TYR A 96 -9.98 5.04 -44.35
N SER A 97 -9.45 4.06 -45.09
CA SER A 97 -8.48 3.09 -44.59
C SER A 97 -7.07 3.48 -45.01
N THR A 98 -6.15 3.57 -44.06
CA THR A 98 -4.71 3.80 -44.30
C THR A 98 -3.87 2.82 -43.49
N GLN A 99 -2.70 2.45 -43.99
CA GLN A 99 -1.77 1.68 -43.17
C GLN A 99 -1.25 2.56 -42.02
N ALA A 100 -1.22 2.03 -40.80
CA ALA A 100 -0.65 2.72 -39.65
C ALA A 100 0.86 2.92 -39.86
N MET A 101 1.36 4.08 -39.45
CA MET A 101 2.80 4.33 -39.41
C MET A 101 3.37 3.70 -38.12
N GLU A 102 4.56 3.10 -38.20
CA GLU A 102 5.18 2.46 -37.04
C GLU A 102 5.39 3.46 -35.88
N PRO A 103 5.15 3.04 -34.62
CA PRO A 103 5.42 3.85 -33.43
C PRO A 103 6.90 4.26 -33.35
N VAL A 104 7.16 5.45 -32.78
CA VAL A 104 8.51 5.89 -32.40
C VAL A 104 8.89 5.45 -30.97
N LEU A 105 7.99 4.80 -30.21
CA LEU A 105 8.32 4.26 -28.88
C LEU A 105 9.25 3.04 -29.01
N SER A 106 10.37 3.08 -28.29
CA SER A 106 11.58 2.28 -28.49
C SER A 106 11.36 0.77 -28.58
N ASN A 107 11.98 0.16 -29.59
CA ASN A 107 12.08 -1.28 -29.84
C ASN A 107 13.08 -2.03 -28.92
N ASP A 108 13.51 -1.46 -27.79
CA ASP A 108 14.77 -1.91 -27.17
C ASP A 108 14.68 -2.98 -26.08
N ILE A 109 13.51 -3.48 -25.68
CA ILE A 109 13.46 -4.61 -24.73
C ILE A 109 12.35 -5.59 -25.15
N GLY A 110 12.73 -6.86 -25.34
CA GLY A 110 11.90 -7.95 -25.87
C GLY A 110 10.67 -8.33 -25.03
N VAL A 111 9.68 -7.43 -24.96
CA VAL A 111 8.33 -7.70 -24.44
C VAL A 111 7.41 -8.00 -25.64
N PRO A 112 6.94 -9.25 -25.83
CA PRO A 112 6.18 -9.66 -27.03
C PRO A 112 4.76 -9.07 -27.16
N SER A 113 4.30 -8.30 -26.16
CA SER A 113 2.95 -7.76 -26.05
C SER A 113 3.01 -6.47 -25.21
N GLY A 114 2.97 -5.29 -25.84
CA GLY A 114 3.22 -4.01 -25.20
C GLY A 114 2.19 -2.94 -25.53
N VAL A 115 1.95 -2.01 -24.61
CA VAL A 115 1.11 -0.83 -24.85
C VAL A 115 1.89 0.14 -25.78
N SER A 116 1.23 0.73 -26.78
CA SER A 116 1.86 1.46 -27.89
C SER A 116 1.02 2.65 -28.36
N ALA A 117 1.68 3.68 -28.90
CA ALA A 117 1.04 4.78 -29.61
C ALA A 117 1.27 4.64 -31.13
N MET A 118 0.19 4.48 -31.90
CA MET A 118 0.21 4.39 -33.36
C MET A 118 -0.12 5.74 -34.01
N ILE A 119 0.43 5.99 -35.19
CA ILE A 119 0.15 7.20 -35.97
C ILE A 119 -0.66 6.81 -37.21
N CYS A 120 -1.83 7.43 -37.36
CA CYS A 120 -2.74 7.23 -38.48
C CYS A 120 -2.84 8.52 -39.31
N GLU A 121 -2.81 8.39 -40.64
CA GLU A 121 -2.96 9.52 -41.55
C GLU A 121 -4.44 9.99 -41.57
N ASN A 122 -4.68 11.30 -41.49
CA ASN A 122 -6.02 11.85 -41.66
C ASN A 122 -6.33 12.15 -43.13
N ARG A 123 -7.11 11.27 -43.78
CA ARG A 123 -7.59 11.46 -45.17
C ARG A 123 -9.00 12.04 -45.29
N CYS A 124 -9.62 12.45 -44.19
CA CYS A 124 -10.94 13.08 -44.19
C CYS A 124 -10.93 14.54 -44.69
N GLY A 125 -9.75 15.14 -44.88
CA GLY A 125 -9.62 16.52 -45.33
C GLY A 125 -10.31 17.48 -44.37
N SER A 126 -11.29 18.24 -44.89
CA SER A 126 -12.09 19.20 -44.09
C SER A 126 -13.35 18.60 -43.46
N ALA A 127 -13.65 17.32 -43.68
CA ALA A 127 -14.82 16.68 -43.08
C ALA A 127 -14.63 16.49 -41.57
N SER A 128 -15.72 16.62 -40.80
CA SER A 128 -15.67 16.45 -39.35
C SER A 128 -15.38 14.99 -38.98
N LEU A 129 -14.39 14.83 -38.10
CA LEU A 129 -13.93 13.53 -37.61
C LEU A 129 -14.88 13.00 -36.54
N ILE A 130 -15.18 11.70 -36.60
CA ILE A 130 -16.13 11.04 -35.69
C ILE A 130 -15.38 10.08 -34.77
N ASP A 131 -14.88 8.98 -35.34
CA ASP A 131 -14.23 7.89 -34.61
C ASP A 131 -13.20 7.17 -35.49
N ILE A 132 -12.39 6.33 -34.85
CA ILE A 132 -11.38 5.51 -35.50
C ILE A 132 -11.41 4.11 -34.92
N PHE A 133 -11.21 3.11 -35.77
CA PHE A 133 -10.96 1.73 -35.36
C PHE A 133 -9.72 1.20 -36.08
N VAL A 134 -9.06 0.23 -35.45
CA VAL A 134 -7.78 -0.32 -35.90
C VAL A 134 -7.96 -1.81 -36.14
N SER A 135 -7.51 -2.30 -37.31
CA SER A 135 -7.64 -3.71 -37.67
C SER A 135 -6.41 -4.21 -38.44
N THR A 136 -6.27 -5.53 -38.56
CA THR A 136 -5.25 -6.16 -39.42
C THR A 136 -5.70 -6.29 -40.89
N LYS A 137 -6.91 -5.84 -41.23
CA LYS A 137 -7.51 -6.01 -42.56
C LYS A 137 -7.79 -4.65 -43.22
N HIS A 138 -7.35 -4.48 -44.47
CA HIS A 138 -7.59 -3.24 -45.22
C HIS A 138 -9.08 -2.95 -45.49
N ASN A 139 -9.89 -3.99 -45.72
CA ASN A 139 -11.33 -3.88 -46.01
C ASN A 139 -12.11 -4.52 -44.86
N HIS A 140 -12.92 -3.72 -44.15
CA HIS A 140 -13.60 -4.19 -42.95
C HIS A 140 -15.10 -3.81 -42.89
N SER A 141 -15.87 -4.63 -42.17
CA SER A 141 -17.29 -4.50 -41.89
C SER A 141 -17.54 -4.18 -40.41
N ALA A 142 -17.88 -2.92 -40.10
CA ALA A 142 -18.63 -2.31 -38.98
C ALA A 142 -18.71 -2.91 -37.54
N ASN A 143 -18.15 -4.08 -37.21
CA ASN A 143 -18.39 -4.79 -35.94
C ASN A 143 -17.22 -4.75 -34.94
N GLU A 144 -16.20 -3.91 -35.16
CA GLU A 144 -15.07 -3.72 -34.23
C GLU A 144 -15.22 -2.43 -33.44
N GLY A 145 -14.67 -2.41 -32.22
CA GLY A 145 -14.78 -1.26 -31.32
C GLY A 145 -14.04 -0.02 -31.84
N SER A 146 -14.78 1.07 -32.02
CA SER A 146 -14.23 2.37 -32.42
C SER A 146 -14.04 3.29 -31.22
N VAL A 147 -12.95 4.06 -31.21
CA VAL A 147 -12.70 5.13 -30.23
C VAL A 147 -12.99 6.48 -30.86
N LYS A 148 -13.64 7.37 -30.09
CA LYS A 148 -13.90 8.74 -30.54
C LYS A 148 -12.59 9.50 -30.73
N ILE A 149 -12.49 10.26 -31.82
CA ILE A 149 -11.34 11.14 -32.05
C ILE A 149 -11.53 12.42 -31.21
N LEU A 150 -10.57 12.70 -30.34
CA LEU A 150 -10.52 13.88 -29.48
C LEU A 150 -9.65 14.97 -30.13
N ASN A 151 -9.69 16.18 -29.56
CA ASN A 151 -8.97 17.36 -30.05
C ASN A 151 -9.34 17.77 -31.50
N THR A 152 -10.53 17.42 -31.98
CA THR A 152 -11.04 17.89 -33.27
C THR A 152 -11.20 19.41 -33.25
N LYS A 153 -11.08 20.06 -34.41
CA LYS A 153 -11.10 21.53 -34.52
C LYS A 153 -12.38 22.14 -33.96
N GLU A 154 -13.51 21.46 -34.15
CA GLU A 154 -14.83 21.86 -33.67
C GLU A 154 -15.01 21.63 -32.16
N GLY A 155 -14.22 20.72 -31.57
CA GLY A 155 -14.32 20.34 -30.16
C GLY A 155 -13.36 21.08 -29.23
N ARG A 156 -12.43 21.88 -29.76
CA ARG A 156 -11.44 22.64 -28.96
C ARG A 156 -12.10 23.84 -28.30
N PRO A 157 -11.84 24.10 -27.00
CA PRO A 157 -12.28 25.34 -26.38
C PRO A 157 -11.47 26.53 -26.94
N THR A 158 -12.06 27.73 -26.91
CA THR A 158 -11.40 28.97 -27.36
C THR A 158 -10.35 29.47 -26.39
N GLU A 159 -10.53 29.16 -25.10
CA GLU A 159 -9.63 29.51 -24.00
C GLU A 159 -9.36 28.27 -23.16
N PHE A 160 -8.25 28.31 -22.41
CA PHE A 160 -7.97 27.26 -21.44
C PHE A 160 -9.03 27.24 -20.34
N GLN A 161 -9.48 26.05 -20.01
CA GLN A 161 -10.41 25.82 -18.90
C GLN A 161 -9.66 25.76 -17.56
N HIS A 162 -8.39 25.36 -17.59
CA HIS A 162 -7.56 25.17 -16.41
C HIS A 162 -6.17 25.77 -16.60
N GLY A 163 -5.67 26.49 -15.58
CA GLY A 163 -4.29 26.96 -15.57
C GLY A 163 -3.29 25.81 -15.39
N LEU A 164 -3.53 24.97 -14.39
CA LEU A 164 -2.74 23.78 -14.10
C LEU A 164 -3.65 22.57 -13.92
N THR A 165 -3.29 21.48 -14.59
CA THR A 165 -3.90 20.16 -14.44
C THR A 165 -2.88 19.16 -13.92
N VAL A 166 -3.30 18.28 -13.01
CA VAL A 166 -2.45 17.24 -12.42
C VAL A 166 -2.90 15.87 -12.92
N CYS A 167 -1.96 15.04 -13.36
CA CYS A 167 -2.21 13.69 -13.85
C CYS A 167 -1.58 12.67 -12.89
N ILE A 168 -2.42 12.01 -12.11
CA ILE A 168 -2.03 10.93 -11.21
C ILE A 168 -2.00 9.62 -12.01
N ASN A 169 -0.81 9.09 -12.28
CA ASN A 169 -0.59 7.97 -13.20
C ASN A 169 -0.12 6.66 -12.54
N LYS A 170 -0.08 6.58 -11.20
CA LYS A 170 0.43 5.39 -10.47
C LYS A 170 -0.64 4.64 -9.67
N VAL A 171 -1.94 4.79 -9.98
CA VAL A 171 -3.00 3.98 -9.35
C VAL A 171 -3.09 2.62 -10.05
N LEU A 172 -2.09 1.78 -9.77
CA LEU A 172 -1.88 0.50 -10.43
C LEU A 172 -1.93 -0.63 -9.39
N ASP A 173 -2.25 -1.83 -9.86
CA ASP A 173 -2.01 -3.09 -9.13
C ASP A 173 -2.62 -3.12 -7.71
N GLU A 174 -3.96 -3.10 -7.64
CA GLU A 174 -4.72 -3.15 -6.38
C GLU A 174 -4.40 -2.02 -5.40
N TYR A 175 -4.06 -0.84 -5.93
CA TYR A 175 -3.74 0.34 -5.13
C TYR A 175 -4.75 0.61 -4.00
N SER A 176 -4.22 0.73 -2.78
CA SER A 176 -5.01 0.76 -1.54
C SER A 176 -4.56 1.84 -0.56
N ASN A 177 -3.68 2.77 -0.94
CA ASN A 177 -3.24 3.85 -0.07
C ASN A 177 -4.26 5.01 -0.06
N VAL A 178 -5.44 4.72 0.51
CA VAL A 178 -6.64 5.56 0.53
C VAL A 178 -6.37 6.91 1.18
N LEU A 179 -5.78 6.91 2.37
CA LEU A 179 -5.56 8.15 3.11
C LEU A 179 -4.59 9.09 2.38
N GLN A 180 -3.51 8.57 1.81
CA GLN A 180 -2.54 9.41 1.09
C GLN A 180 -3.17 10.01 -0.17
N LEU A 181 -3.95 9.25 -0.94
CA LEU A 181 -4.62 9.80 -2.11
C LEU A 181 -5.61 10.91 -1.73
N ILE A 182 -6.43 10.70 -0.69
CA ILE A 182 -7.35 11.72 -0.17
C ILE A 182 -6.58 13.00 0.17
N GLN A 183 -5.47 12.89 0.90
CA GLN A 183 -4.67 14.04 1.30
C GLN A 183 -4.03 14.75 0.10
N SER A 184 -3.55 14.00 -0.89
CA SER A 184 -3.00 14.56 -2.12
C SER A 184 -4.06 15.30 -2.94
N ILE A 185 -5.26 14.74 -3.10
CA ILE A 185 -6.39 15.38 -3.79
C ILE A 185 -6.78 16.69 -3.10
N GLU A 186 -6.96 16.64 -1.78
CA GLU A 186 -7.32 17.82 -0.98
C GLU A 186 -6.22 18.88 -1.01
N MET A 187 -4.95 18.48 -0.96
CA MET A 187 -3.83 19.40 -1.14
C MET A 187 -3.85 20.05 -2.52
N TYR A 188 -4.11 19.32 -3.60
CA TYR A 188 -4.20 19.92 -4.93
C TYR A 188 -5.35 20.93 -5.05
N ARG A 189 -6.49 20.65 -4.40
CA ARG A 189 -7.60 21.59 -4.31
C ARG A 189 -7.19 22.87 -3.56
N LEU A 190 -6.49 22.74 -2.43
CA LEU A 190 -5.97 23.87 -1.65
C LEU A 190 -4.93 24.69 -2.42
N LEU A 191 -4.12 24.02 -3.23
CA LEU A 191 -3.05 24.63 -4.02
C LEU A 191 -3.55 25.29 -5.32
N GLY A 192 -4.86 25.33 -5.57
CA GLY A 192 -5.43 26.03 -6.73
C GLY A 192 -5.29 25.27 -8.05
N VAL A 193 -5.09 23.94 -8.01
CA VAL A 193 -5.14 23.12 -9.22
C VAL A 193 -6.55 23.20 -9.82
N GLY A 194 -6.63 23.31 -11.15
CA GLY A 194 -7.92 23.44 -11.85
C GLY A 194 -8.61 22.11 -12.12
N LYS A 195 -7.84 21.05 -12.34
CA LYS A 195 -8.34 19.71 -12.68
C LYS A 195 -7.33 18.64 -12.28
N VAL A 196 -7.83 17.46 -11.89
CA VAL A 196 -6.99 16.29 -11.68
C VAL A 196 -7.54 15.12 -12.49
N TRP A 197 -6.65 14.43 -13.20
CA TRP A 197 -6.93 13.15 -13.84
C TRP A 197 -6.31 12.03 -13.02
N VAL A 198 -7.09 11.00 -12.71
CA VAL A 198 -6.60 9.78 -12.05
C VAL A 198 -6.68 8.64 -13.05
N TYR A 199 -5.52 8.14 -13.46
CA TYR A 199 -5.40 6.96 -14.31
C TYR A 199 -5.25 5.74 -13.43
N LYS A 200 -6.19 4.80 -13.56
CA LYS A 200 -6.19 3.56 -12.80
C LYS A 200 -6.20 2.33 -13.69
N MET A 201 -5.54 1.27 -13.23
CA MET A 201 -5.68 -0.08 -13.77
C MET A 201 -6.57 -0.93 -12.87
N SER A 202 -6.21 -1.03 -11.60
CA SER A 202 -7.00 -1.70 -10.54
C SER A 202 -6.74 -1.02 -9.20
N CYS A 203 -7.74 -1.05 -8.31
CA CYS A 203 -7.66 -0.50 -6.96
C CYS A 203 -8.63 -1.24 -6.03
N SER A 204 -8.48 -1.05 -4.71
CA SER A 204 -9.42 -1.61 -3.73
C SER A 204 -10.84 -1.03 -3.86
N ASP A 205 -11.86 -1.75 -3.36
CA ASP A 205 -13.26 -1.28 -3.36
C ASP A 205 -13.45 0.04 -2.60
N ARG A 206 -12.68 0.25 -1.52
CA ARG A 206 -12.71 1.51 -0.77
C ARG A 206 -12.10 2.66 -1.56
N MET A 207 -10.97 2.39 -2.21
CA MET A 207 -10.37 3.34 -3.14
C MET A 207 -11.36 3.69 -4.26
N GLN A 208 -12.09 2.71 -4.78
CA GLN A 208 -13.12 2.93 -5.79
C GLN A 208 -14.18 3.91 -5.30
N GLN A 209 -14.71 3.70 -4.10
CA GLN A 209 -15.72 4.59 -3.52
C GLN A 209 -15.20 6.01 -3.28
N VAL A 210 -13.93 6.16 -2.88
CA VAL A 210 -13.28 7.47 -2.73
C VAL A 210 -13.13 8.18 -4.07
N LEU A 211 -12.70 7.47 -5.10
CA LEU A 211 -12.60 8.00 -6.46
C LEU A 211 -13.98 8.41 -6.99
N ASP A 212 -15.01 7.61 -6.73
CA ASP A 212 -16.40 7.91 -7.13
C ASP A 212 -16.94 9.14 -6.39
N TYR A 213 -16.59 9.32 -5.10
CA TYR A 213 -16.93 10.51 -4.33
C TYR A 213 -16.35 11.77 -4.96
N TYR A 214 -15.04 11.79 -5.23
CA TYR A 214 -14.39 12.96 -5.79
C TYR A 214 -14.73 13.24 -7.25
N ALA A 215 -15.19 12.24 -8.00
CA ALA A 215 -15.63 12.43 -9.38
C ALA A 215 -16.96 13.22 -9.47
N GLN A 216 -17.73 13.32 -8.40
CA GLN A 216 -19.08 13.91 -8.42
C GLN A 216 -19.12 15.41 -8.74
N ASP A 217 -18.14 16.17 -8.26
CA ASP A 217 -18.10 17.62 -8.47
C ASP A 217 -17.29 18.03 -9.72
N GLY A 218 -16.74 17.05 -10.45
CA GLY A 218 -15.99 17.26 -11.67
C GLY A 218 -14.56 17.79 -11.45
N PHE A 219 -14.07 17.92 -10.22
CA PHE A 219 -12.67 18.26 -9.97
C PHE A 219 -11.72 17.12 -10.36
N ILE A 220 -12.12 15.88 -10.03
CA ILE A 220 -11.42 14.66 -10.42
C ILE A 220 -12.13 14.02 -11.62
N GLU A 221 -11.36 13.57 -12.61
CA GLU A 221 -11.83 12.59 -13.61
C GLU A 221 -11.00 11.31 -13.55
N VAL A 222 -11.68 10.17 -13.53
CA VAL A 222 -11.05 8.86 -13.37
C VAL A 222 -11.09 8.11 -14.70
N LEU A 223 -9.92 7.73 -15.19
CA LEU A 223 -9.76 6.90 -16.39
C LEU A 223 -9.33 5.49 -15.97
N SER A 224 -10.17 4.51 -16.25
CA SER A 224 -9.94 3.10 -15.90
C SER A 224 -9.56 2.30 -17.12
N TRP A 225 -8.34 1.78 -17.20
CA TRP A 225 -7.97 0.81 -18.24
C TRP A 225 -7.85 -0.57 -17.59
N ASP A 226 -8.89 -1.39 -17.68
CA ASP A 226 -8.87 -2.77 -17.17
C ASP A 226 -8.07 -3.68 -18.12
N ILE A 227 -6.76 -3.55 -18.05
CA ILE A 227 -5.79 -4.34 -18.82
C ILE A 227 -5.06 -5.36 -17.94
N SER A 228 -5.50 -5.51 -16.69
CA SER A 228 -4.93 -6.38 -15.67
C SER A 228 -4.77 -7.83 -16.15
N GLN A 229 -5.81 -8.35 -16.82
CA GLN A 229 -5.86 -9.73 -17.33
C GLN A 229 -4.93 -9.98 -18.53
N MET A 230 -4.43 -8.91 -19.16
CA MET A 230 -3.57 -9.01 -20.36
C MET A 230 -2.09 -9.18 -20.00
N PHE A 231 -1.70 -8.80 -18.79
CA PHE A 231 -0.33 -8.93 -18.29
C PHE A 231 -0.29 -10.06 -17.26
N LYS A 232 0.25 -11.23 -17.67
CA LYS A 232 0.40 -12.39 -16.78
C LYS A 232 1.46 -12.21 -15.69
N SER A 233 2.19 -11.10 -15.70
CA SER A 233 3.30 -10.88 -14.79
C SER A 233 3.43 -9.41 -14.39
N SER A 234 3.47 -9.17 -13.09
CA SER A 234 3.72 -7.88 -12.43
C SER A 234 5.20 -7.50 -12.50
N HIS A 235 5.80 -7.57 -13.70
CA HIS A 235 7.17 -7.08 -13.88
C HIS A 235 7.16 -5.55 -13.77
N LYS A 236 8.11 -5.01 -12.99
CA LYS A 236 8.31 -3.57 -12.78
C LYS A 236 8.39 -2.77 -14.09
N GLU A 237 9.00 -3.36 -15.13
CA GLU A 237 9.12 -2.76 -16.46
C GLU A 237 7.74 -2.57 -17.13
N THR A 238 6.86 -3.56 -17.05
CA THR A 238 5.48 -3.48 -17.59
C THR A 238 4.69 -2.34 -16.94
N LEU A 239 4.78 -2.21 -15.61
CA LEU A 239 4.10 -1.13 -14.88
C LEU A 239 4.62 0.24 -15.28
N GLN A 240 5.93 0.37 -15.53
CA GLN A 240 6.53 1.62 -16.00
C GLN A 240 5.98 2.03 -17.37
N HIS A 241 5.90 1.11 -18.33
CA HIS A 241 5.34 1.39 -19.65
C HIS A 241 3.86 1.82 -19.59
N ILE A 242 3.08 1.24 -18.68
CA ILE A 242 1.69 1.65 -18.46
C ILE A 242 1.63 3.11 -17.95
N GLN A 243 2.50 3.49 -17.02
CA GLN A 243 2.59 4.87 -16.51
C GLN A 243 2.95 5.87 -17.60
N ASP A 244 3.90 5.52 -18.48
CA ASP A 244 4.32 6.39 -19.58
C ASP A 244 3.14 6.67 -20.51
N ILE A 245 2.29 5.68 -20.74
CA ILE A 245 1.17 5.81 -21.68
C ILE A 245 -0.02 6.51 -21.06
N PHE A 246 -0.27 6.31 -19.77
CA PHE A 246 -1.18 7.18 -19.01
C PHE A 246 -0.73 8.65 -19.09
N SER A 247 0.58 8.89 -19.03
CA SER A 247 1.15 10.24 -19.15
C SER A 247 0.95 10.83 -20.54
N ILE A 248 1.19 10.04 -21.59
CA ILE A 248 0.92 10.42 -22.99
C ILE A 248 -0.56 10.76 -23.16
N ASP A 249 -1.48 9.89 -22.74
CA ASP A 249 -2.91 10.15 -22.83
C ASP A 249 -3.27 11.46 -22.12
N CYS A 250 -2.75 11.69 -20.91
CA CYS A 250 -3.06 12.90 -20.15
C CYS A 250 -2.58 14.17 -20.84
N VAL A 251 -1.38 14.14 -21.41
CA VAL A 251 -0.83 15.27 -22.17
C VAL A 251 -1.71 15.58 -23.38
N TYR A 252 -2.04 14.59 -24.20
CA TYR A 252 -2.87 14.81 -25.39
C TYR A 252 -4.29 15.24 -25.02
N ARG A 253 -4.88 14.64 -23.99
CA ARG A 253 -6.22 14.96 -23.51
C ARG A 253 -6.34 16.38 -22.98
N ASN A 254 -5.29 16.90 -22.35
CA ASN A 254 -5.28 18.23 -21.76
C ASN A 254 -4.63 19.29 -22.67
N MET A 255 -4.21 18.92 -23.89
CA MET A 255 -3.49 19.76 -24.84
C MET A 255 -4.15 21.11 -25.13
N TYR A 256 -5.49 21.13 -25.19
CA TYR A 256 -6.26 22.33 -25.50
C TYR A 256 -7.11 22.84 -24.34
N THR A 257 -7.25 22.07 -23.26
CA THR A 257 -8.06 22.45 -22.10
C THR A 257 -7.23 23.04 -20.97
N SER A 258 -5.94 22.68 -20.87
CA SER A 258 -5.06 23.09 -19.79
C SER A 258 -3.85 23.86 -20.31
N LYS A 259 -3.47 24.92 -19.61
CA LYS A 259 -2.27 25.69 -19.96
C LYS A 259 -1.00 24.92 -19.62
N TYR A 260 -0.93 24.32 -18.43
CA TYR A 260 0.13 23.42 -18.02
C TYR A 260 -0.42 22.10 -17.46
N VAL A 261 0.40 21.04 -17.57
CA VAL A 261 0.17 19.74 -16.93
C VAL A 261 1.36 19.35 -16.05
N LEU A 262 1.05 18.74 -14.91
CA LEU A 262 2.00 18.06 -14.02
C LEU A 262 1.70 16.55 -14.06
N LEU A 263 2.73 15.76 -14.33
CA LEU A 263 2.67 14.29 -14.31
C LEU A 263 3.36 13.77 -13.05
N ASN A 264 2.64 13.08 -12.18
CA ASN A 264 3.17 12.64 -10.89
C ASN A 264 2.40 11.48 -10.27
N GLY A 265 3.01 10.84 -9.26
CA GLY A 265 2.35 9.83 -8.44
C GLY A 265 1.39 10.42 -7.39
N PRO A 266 0.46 9.64 -6.83
CA PRO A 266 -0.36 10.04 -5.69
C PRO A 266 0.47 10.36 -4.44
N GLU A 267 1.71 9.87 -4.35
CA GLU A 267 2.66 10.14 -3.27
C GLU A 267 3.49 11.42 -3.46
N GLU A 268 3.38 12.06 -4.63
CA GLU A 268 4.15 13.23 -5.04
C GLU A 268 3.25 14.48 -5.00
N ILE A 269 3.66 15.53 -4.29
CA ILE A 269 2.94 16.82 -4.22
C ILE A 269 3.90 17.97 -4.50
N LEU A 270 3.61 18.79 -5.52
CA LEU A 270 4.34 20.04 -5.76
C LEU A 270 3.87 21.11 -4.77
N ILE A 271 4.77 21.58 -3.90
CA ILE A 271 4.45 22.59 -2.88
C ILE A 271 5.27 23.86 -3.12
N PRO A 272 4.61 25.02 -3.28
CA PRO A 272 5.29 26.31 -3.29
C PRO A 272 5.76 26.66 -1.88
N ASN A 273 7.01 27.11 -1.77
CA ASN A 273 7.63 27.50 -0.50
C ASN A 273 7.53 29.01 -0.26
N GLN A 274 7.40 29.83 -1.33
CA GLN A 274 7.33 31.29 -1.26
C GLN A 274 5.94 31.88 -1.59
N HIS A 275 5.02 31.07 -2.12
CA HIS A 275 3.68 31.48 -2.55
C HIS A 275 2.60 30.71 -1.80
N GLU A 276 1.41 31.29 -1.69
CA GLU A 276 0.26 30.67 -1.00
C GLU A 276 -0.27 29.44 -1.74
N ASN A 277 -0.19 29.43 -3.06
CA ASN A 277 -0.73 28.37 -3.91
C ASN A 277 0.06 28.25 -5.23
N LEU A 278 -0.21 27.21 -6.01
CA LEU A 278 0.48 26.98 -7.28
C LEU A 278 0.02 27.98 -8.35
N THR A 279 -1.20 28.51 -8.28
CA THR A 279 -1.70 29.49 -9.24
C THR A 279 -0.86 30.76 -9.23
N GLU A 280 -0.67 31.37 -8.05
CA GLU A 280 0.17 32.57 -7.87
C GLU A 280 1.61 32.33 -8.29
N MET A 281 2.17 31.17 -7.91
CA MET A 281 3.52 30.78 -8.28
C MET A 281 3.68 30.68 -9.81
N MET A 282 2.73 30.04 -10.49
CA MET A 282 2.78 29.87 -11.94
C MET A 282 2.62 31.21 -12.67
N GLU A 283 1.77 32.11 -12.20
CA GLU A 283 1.62 33.46 -12.77
C GLU A 283 2.93 34.27 -12.67
N GLU A 284 3.62 34.20 -11.52
CA GLU A 284 4.92 34.87 -11.35
C GLU A 284 5.99 34.26 -12.26
N MET A 285 6.06 32.93 -12.34
CA MET A 285 7.02 32.22 -13.18
C MET A 285 6.86 32.56 -14.66
N GLU A 286 5.63 32.65 -15.15
CA GLU A 286 5.34 33.06 -16.52
C GLU A 286 5.80 34.50 -16.79
N HIS A 287 5.53 35.42 -15.85
CA HIS A 287 5.93 36.82 -15.99
C HIS A 287 7.46 36.99 -15.96
N GLN A 288 8.15 36.28 -15.07
CA GLN A 288 9.62 36.36 -14.94
C GLN A 288 10.35 35.64 -16.08
N HIS A 289 9.74 34.62 -16.67
CA HIS A 289 10.35 33.77 -17.67
C HIS A 289 9.53 33.76 -18.97
N GLU A 290 9.37 34.94 -19.58
CA GLU A 290 8.65 35.07 -20.84
C GLU A 290 9.15 34.05 -21.89
N GLY A 291 8.19 33.36 -22.50
CA GLY A 291 8.42 32.29 -23.48
C GLY A 291 8.84 30.93 -22.89
N ALA A 292 8.84 30.74 -21.57
CA ALA A 292 9.06 29.43 -20.96
C ALA A 292 7.83 28.52 -21.13
N GLU A 293 8.09 27.31 -21.63
CA GLU A 293 7.08 26.30 -21.93
C GLU A 293 7.13 25.12 -20.95
N ALA A 294 8.19 25.03 -20.14
CA ALA A 294 8.34 24.02 -19.10
C ALA A 294 9.11 24.55 -17.89
N PHE A 295 8.68 24.13 -16.70
CA PHE A 295 9.29 24.45 -15.42
C PHE A 295 9.72 23.16 -14.73
N VAL A 296 11.01 23.05 -14.39
CA VAL A 296 11.63 21.83 -13.87
C VAL A 296 11.88 21.98 -12.38
N PHE A 297 11.39 21.02 -11.60
CA PHE A 297 11.46 21.02 -10.14
C PHE A 297 12.31 19.86 -9.63
N ASN A 298 13.06 20.12 -8.57
CA ASN A 298 13.79 19.09 -7.84
C ASN A 298 12.83 18.26 -6.97
N VAL A 299 12.96 16.94 -7.04
CA VAL A 299 12.23 16.02 -6.16
C VAL A 299 12.96 15.93 -4.83
N HIS A 300 12.23 16.12 -3.73
CA HIS A 300 12.73 15.93 -2.38
C HIS A 300 11.97 14.79 -1.72
N VAL A 301 12.72 13.83 -1.21
CA VAL A 301 12.20 12.64 -0.58
C VAL A 301 11.96 12.92 0.90
N PHE A 302 10.69 12.91 1.27
CA PHE A 302 10.23 12.96 2.65
C PHE A 302 9.93 11.52 3.05
N SER A 303 10.86 10.90 3.75
CA SER A 303 10.63 9.62 4.42
C SER A 303 9.97 9.86 5.76
N ALA A 304 9.00 9.02 6.12
CA ALA A 304 8.46 9.08 7.48
C ALA A 304 9.65 8.80 8.39
N VAL A 305 9.98 9.75 9.27
CA VAL A 305 10.71 9.36 10.47
C VAL A 305 9.65 8.67 11.34
N ALA A 306 10.07 7.73 12.16
CA ALA A 306 9.23 7.27 13.27
C ALA A 306 9.56 8.17 14.48
N PRO A 307 9.02 9.41 14.63
CA PRO A 307 9.22 10.14 15.87
C PRO A 307 8.08 9.82 16.83
N ASP A 308 8.45 9.51 18.07
CA ASP A 308 7.68 9.81 19.28
C ASP A 308 6.17 9.53 19.22
N MET A 309 5.85 8.24 19.39
CA MET A 309 4.50 7.74 19.67
C MET A 309 3.84 8.37 20.91
N ASP A 310 4.58 9.14 21.72
CA ASP A 310 4.09 9.78 22.94
C ASP A 310 3.16 10.99 22.68
N SER A 311 3.22 11.61 21.50
CA SER A 311 2.31 12.73 21.16
C SER A 311 0.94 12.29 20.60
N LEU A 312 0.74 11.00 20.35
CA LEU A 312 -0.46 10.44 19.70
C LEU A 312 -1.63 10.16 20.65
N THR A 313 -1.54 10.55 21.92
CA THR A 313 -2.61 10.34 22.92
C THR A 313 -3.69 11.44 22.92
N SER A 314 -3.61 12.46 22.07
CA SER A 314 -4.64 13.52 22.04
C SER A 314 -5.79 13.21 21.07
N ASN A 315 -6.82 12.52 21.58
CA ASN A 315 -8.25 12.60 21.20
C ASN A 315 -8.60 13.35 19.89
N LYS A 316 -8.29 12.78 18.71
CA LYS A 316 -8.97 13.16 17.46
C LYS A 316 -9.29 11.93 16.63
N GLN A 317 -10.49 11.93 16.10
CA GLN A 317 -11.13 10.87 15.33
C GLN A 317 -10.48 10.83 13.94
N TRP A 318 -9.49 9.97 13.77
CA TRP A 318 -8.77 9.77 12.50
C TRP A 318 -9.24 8.47 11.82
N PRO A 319 -9.17 8.37 10.48
CA PRO A 319 -9.71 7.23 9.76
C PRO A 319 -8.95 5.94 10.06
N ALA A 320 -9.68 4.83 10.05
CA ALA A 320 -9.16 3.48 10.25
C ALA A 320 -8.59 2.86 8.96
N ASP A 321 -8.43 3.67 7.90
CA ASP A 321 -8.09 3.22 6.55
C ASP A 321 -6.58 3.19 6.26
N PRO A 322 -6.16 2.36 5.29
CA PRO A 322 -4.79 2.28 4.85
C PRO A 322 -4.31 3.59 4.24
N GLY A 323 -3.17 4.08 4.73
CA GLY A 323 -2.37 5.00 3.97
C GLY A 323 -1.47 5.91 4.77
N LEU A 324 -0.46 6.43 4.09
CA LEU A 324 0.50 7.35 4.68
C LEU A 324 -0.15 8.70 4.99
N ASN A 325 -0.10 9.13 6.24
CA ASN A 325 -0.58 10.46 6.63
C ASN A 325 0.56 11.49 6.52
N ILE A 326 0.50 12.34 5.48
CA ILE A 326 1.50 13.36 5.16
C ILE A 326 1.59 14.46 6.24
N LEU A 327 0.55 14.62 7.08
CA LEU A 327 0.56 15.62 8.16
C LEU A 327 1.56 15.31 9.29
N TYR A 328 2.11 14.10 9.34
CA TYR A 328 3.14 13.70 10.32
C TYR A 328 4.57 14.01 9.87
N TYR A 329 4.75 14.56 8.67
CA TYR A 329 6.08 14.80 8.08
C TYR A 329 6.70 16.16 8.42
N HIS A 330 6.10 16.92 9.34
CA HIS A 330 6.46 18.30 9.64
C HIS A 330 7.83 18.49 10.32
N PHE A 331 8.51 17.40 10.69
CA PHE A 331 9.81 17.43 11.37
C PHE A 331 11.01 17.06 10.48
N ASN A 332 10.80 16.66 9.22
CA ASN A 332 11.88 16.22 8.34
C ASN A 332 12.19 17.22 7.23
N LYS A 333 13.48 17.58 7.08
CA LYS A 333 13.97 18.13 5.81
C LYS A 333 14.03 17.00 4.77
N GLY A 334 13.34 17.19 3.65
CA GLY A 334 13.40 16.25 2.54
C GLY A 334 14.82 16.13 1.97
N VAL A 335 15.20 14.92 1.59
CA VAL A 335 16.49 14.65 0.93
C VAL A 335 16.33 14.84 -0.57
N GLU A 336 17.12 15.72 -1.19
CA GLU A 336 17.08 15.93 -2.64
C GLU A 336 17.40 14.62 -3.38
N SER A 337 16.56 14.28 -4.36
CA SER A 337 16.76 13.16 -5.27
C SER A 337 17.35 13.66 -6.60
N ASP A 338 18.04 12.77 -7.30
CA ASP A 338 18.48 12.99 -8.68
C ASP A 338 17.29 13.10 -9.64
N GLU A 339 16.10 12.62 -9.24
CA GLU A 339 14.86 12.76 -10.00
C GLU A 339 14.43 14.22 -10.15
N LYS A 340 13.79 14.50 -11.29
CA LYS A 340 13.16 15.78 -11.60
C LYS A 340 11.72 15.54 -12.06
N ARG A 341 10.87 16.54 -11.86
CA ARG A 341 9.50 16.59 -12.40
C ARG A 341 9.30 17.90 -13.12
N MET A 342 8.37 17.92 -14.08
CA MET A 342 8.11 19.09 -14.91
C MET A 342 6.65 19.48 -14.85
N VAL A 343 6.41 20.78 -14.74
CA VAL A 343 5.14 21.41 -15.12
C VAL A 343 5.32 21.93 -16.54
N ILE A 344 4.56 21.41 -17.49
CA ILE A 344 4.86 21.56 -18.92
C ILE A 344 3.63 21.94 -19.74
N ASN A 345 3.81 22.81 -20.73
CA ASN A 345 2.78 23.06 -21.72
C ASN A 345 2.59 21.79 -22.57
N PRO A 346 1.40 21.17 -22.56
CA PRO A 346 1.19 19.91 -23.27
C PRO A 346 1.40 20.02 -24.79
N ARG A 347 1.35 21.23 -25.37
CA ARG A 347 1.54 21.46 -26.81
C ARG A 347 2.99 21.38 -27.27
N VAL A 348 3.98 21.46 -26.38
CA VAL A 348 5.40 21.34 -26.78
C VAL A 348 5.92 19.90 -26.75
N ILE A 349 5.08 18.94 -26.34
CA ILE A 349 5.44 17.52 -26.24
C ILE A 349 5.04 16.80 -27.53
N PHE A 350 6.03 16.27 -28.25
CA PHE A 350 5.79 15.50 -29.48
C PHE A 350 5.90 14.00 -29.25
N ASN A 351 6.87 13.58 -28.43
CA ASN A 351 7.02 12.21 -27.96
C ASN A 351 7.37 12.20 -26.46
N LEU A 352 6.80 11.24 -25.74
CA LEU A 352 7.21 10.89 -24.38
C LEU A 352 7.78 9.47 -24.44
N ASP A 353 9.01 9.32 -24.00
CA ASP A 353 9.66 8.04 -23.81
C ASP A 353 10.14 7.92 -22.36
N HIS A 354 10.24 6.68 -21.85
CA HIS A 354 10.64 6.35 -20.47
C HIS A 354 11.97 7.00 -20.02
N LEU A 355 12.83 7.36 -20.97
CA LEU A 355 14.15 7.98 -20.73
C LEU A 355 14.28 9.41 -21.25
N SER A 356 13.31 9.92 -22.02
CA SER A 356 13.41 11.27 -22.59
C SER A 356 12.05 11.83 -22.99
N VAL A 357 11.83 13.10 -22.67
CA VAL A 357 10.73 13.88 -23.24
C VAL A 357 11.30 14.63 -24.44
N ASP A 358 10.79 14.34 -25.64
CA ASP A 358 11.11 15.14 -26.82
C ASP A 358 10.24 16.40 -26.77
N TYR A 359 10.82 17.48 -26.25
CA TYR A 359 10.17 18.78 -26.10
C TYR A 359 10.87 19.83 -26.97
N SER A 360 10.05 20.62 -27.68
CA SER A 360 10.52 21.80 -28.39
C SER A 360 10.11 23.05 -27.61
N GLY A 361 10.99 23.57 -26.76
CA GLY A 361 10.65 24.77 -25.98
C GLY A 361 11.75 25.23 -25.05
N LYS A 362 11.64 26.48 -24.59
CA LYS A 362 12.48 27.02 -23.52
C LYS A 362 11.97 26.46 -22.20
N TRP A 363 12.87 25.87 -21.41
CA TRP A 363 12.56 25.40 -20.07
C TRP A 363 13.36 26.18 -19.02
N VAL A 364 12.85 26.21 -17.80
CA VAL A 364 13.50 26.89 -16.68
C VAL A 364 13.57 25.95 -15.48
N LYS A 365 14.74 25.86 -14.87
CA LYS A 365 14.90 25.18 -13.57
C LYS A 365 14.39 26.09 -12.47
N ILE A 366 13.46 25.60 -11.67
CA ILE A 366 12.94 26.32 -10.51
C ILE A 366 13.81 26.01 -9.28
N PRO A 367 14.29 27.02 -8.55
CA PRO A 367 15.01 26.85 -7.30
C PRO A 367 14.17 26.16 -6.20
N SER A 368 14.77 25.25 -5.43
CA SER A 368 14.07 24.49 -4.37
C SER A 368 13.51 25.39 -3.25
N ASP A 369 14.10 26.56 -3.02
CA ASP A 369 13.62 27.55 -2.05
C ASP A 369 12.35 28.27 -2.53
N MET A 370 12.09 28.33 -3.84
CA MET A 370 10.84 28.82 -4.41
C MET A 370 9.75 27.75 -4.37
N ALA A 371 10.05 26.54 -4.85
CA ALA A 371 9.14 25.40 -4.82
C ALA A 371 9.87 24.07 -4.99
N GLN A 372 9.28 23.01 -4.42
CA GLN A 372 9.83 21.67 -4.54
C GLN A 372 8.72 20.63 -4.66
N LEU A 373 8.99 19.58 -5.44
CA LEU A 373 8.11 18.42 -5.47
C LEU A 373 8.48 17.48 -4.33
N ARG A 374 7.52 17.21 -3.45
CA ARG A 374 7.71 16.42 -2.24
C ARG A 374 7.19 15.01 -2.47
N LEU A 375 8.07 14.03 -2.37
CA LEU A 375 7.75 12.60 -2.43
C LEU A 375 7.58 12.08 -1.00
N TYR A 376 6.35 11.79 -0.59
CA TYR A 376 6.06 11.22 0.73
C TYR A 376 6.05 9.70 0.67
N GLN A 377 7.02 9.07 1.32
CA GLN A 377 7.16 7.63 1.33
C GLN A 377 7.30 7.06 2.74
N ASN A 378 6.98 5.77 2.86
CA ASN A 378 7.15 4.97 4.07
C ASN A 378 8.57 5.09 4.64
N PRO A 379 8.74 4.85 5.96
CA PRO A 379 10.04 4.98 6.61
C PRO A 379 11.10 4.13 5.90
N ILE A 380 12.20 4.76 5.50
CA ILE A 380 13.44 4.02 5.26
C ILE A 380 14.00 3.72 6.64
N ALA A 381 14.54 2.52 6.87
CA ALA A 381 15.30 2.20 8.08
C ALA A 381 16.54 3.11 8.15
N THR A 382 16.35 4.36 8.60
CA THR A 382 17.43 5.29 8.88
C THR A 382 18.23 4.72 10.03
N LYS A 383 19.56 4.78 9.92
CA LYS A 383 20.45 4.47 11.04
C LYS A 383 19.99 5.33 12.22
N SER A 384 19.68 4.70 13.34
CA SER A 384 19.45 5.35 14.63
C SER A 384 20.52 6.42 14.87
N GLY A 385 20.14 7.70 14.90
CA GLY A 385 21.02 8.77 15.39
C GLY A 385 21.02 10.13 14.67
N GLU A 386 20.49 10.25 13.45
CA GLU A 386 20.42 11.56 12.77
C GLU A 386 18.96 11.97 12.60
N ILE A 387 18.39 12.60 13.63
CA ILE A 387 17.24 13.49 13.43
C ILE A 387 17.80 14.69 12.66
N PRO A 388 17.33 14.99 11.43
CA PRO A 388 17.82 16.14 10.70
C PRO A 388 17.63 17.41 11.55
N GLU A 389 18.72 18.15 11.84
CA GLU A 389 18.69 19.39 12.62
C GLU A 389 17.85 20.53 11.99
N ASN A 390 17.23 20.30 10.83
CA ASN A 390 16.47 21.30 10.08
C ASN A 390 15.03 20.81 9.83
N GLU A 391 14.05 21.57 10.30
CA GLU A 391 12.61 21.31 10.16
C GLU A 391 12.05 21.98 8.88
N ASP A 392 11.23 21.26 8.09
CA ASP A 392 10.43 21.84 7.00
C ASP A 392 9.00 22.09 7.49
N LYS A 393 8.68 23.35 7.77
CA LYS A 393 7.38 23.76 8.34
C LYS A 393 6.32 24.11 7.30
N ARG A 394 6.59 23.98 6.00
CA ARG A 394 5.65 24.50 5.00
C ARG A 394 4.30 23.80 5.03
N LEU A 395 4.27 22.50 5.33
CA LEU A 395 3.01 21.75 5.49
C LEU A 395 2.18 22.23 6.69
N GLU A 396 2.81 22.81 7.72
CA GLU A 396 2.08 23.33 8.89
C GLU A 396 1.11 24.45 8.50
N HIS A 397 1.45 25.21 7.45
CA HIS A 397 0.58 26.25 6.87
C HIS A 397 -0.77 25.70 6.41
N TYR A 398 -0.77 24.55 5.72
CA TYR A 398 -1.97 23.94 5.15
C TYR A 398 -2.69 22.99 6.13
N LYS A 399 -2.01 22.57 7.20
CA LYS A 399 -2.48 21.56 8.15
C LYS A 399 -3.88 21.82 8.73
N PRO A 400 -4.25 23.05 9.17
CA PRO A 400 -5.58 23.29 9.73
C PRO A 400 -6.69 23.03 8.70
N THR A 401 -6.56 23.60 7.51
CA THR A 401 -7.55 23.47 6.44
C THR A 401 -7.59 22.04 5.90
N LEU A 402 -6.43 21.40 5.71
CA LEU A 402 -6.38 20.01 5.25
C LEU A 402 -7.04 19.04 6.25
N ALA A 403 -6.84 19.27 7.56
CA ALA A 403 -7.48 18.46 8.59
C ALA A 403 -9.01 18.64 8.60
N GLU A 404 -9.50 19.86 8.37
CA GLU A 404 -10.94 20.14 8.26
C GLU A 404 -11.56 19.48 7.03
N ASN A 405 -10.90 19.60 5.87
CA ASN A 405 -11.34 18.95 4.63
C ASN A 405 -11.37 17.43 4.78
N LEU A 406 -10.31 16.84 5.34
CA LEU A 406 -10.27 15.41 5.62
C LEU A 406 -11.43 15.00 6.53
N ALA A 407 -11.69 15.74 7.61
CA ALA A 407 -12.83 15.44 8.48
C ALA A 407 -14.17 15.54 7.74
N ALA A 408 -14.31 16.43 6.74
CA ALA A 408 -15.50 16.50 5.90
C ALA A 408 -15.65 15.27 5.00
N VAL A 409 -14.57 14.83 4.35
CA VAL A 409 -14.55 13.62 3.52
C VAL A 409 -14.95 12.40 4.35
N LEU A 410 -14.39 12.25 5.56
CA LEU A 410 -14.71 11.14 6.46
C LEU A 410 -16.17 11.14 6.94
N ARG A 411 -16.77 12.32 7.12
CA ARG A 411 -18.21 12.42 7.40
C ARG A 411 -19.07 11.98 6.21
N SER A 412 -18.63 12.27 4.99
CA SER A 412 -19.34 11.89 3.76
C SER A 412 -19.15 10.41 3.40
N LEU A 413 -18.04 9.81 3.82
CA LEU A 413 -17.66 8.44 3.53
C LEU A 413 -17.46 7.66 4.84
N PRO A 414 -18.55 7.34 5.56
CA PRO A 414 -18.48 6.75 6.90
C PRO A 414 -17.84 5.36 6.92
N MET A 415 -17.88 4.61 5.81
CA MET A 415 -17.17 3.34 5.71
C MET A 415 -15.67 3.50 5.97
N LEU A 416 -15.07 4.65 5.64
CA LEU A 416 -13.66 4.97 5.93
C LEU A 416 -13.35 5.04 7.45
N THR A 417 -14.39 5.15 8.27
CA THR A 417 -14.33 5.14 9.74
C THR A 417 -14.86 3.84 10.36
N GLU A 418 -15.49 2.98 9.55
CA GLU A 418 -15.93 1.64 9.99
C GLU A 418 -14.73 0.69 9.99
N ASN A 419 -14.45 0.11 11.17
CA ASN A 419 -13.44 -0.93 11.37
C ASN A 419 -13.67 -2.07 10.38
N LEU A 420 -12.75 -2.23 9.44
CA LEU A 420 -12.80 -3.26 8.40
C LEU A 420 -12.41 -4.62 8.98
N GLU A 421 -13.19 -5.64 8.64
CA GLU A 421 -12.72 -7.03 8.64
C GLU A 421 -11.53 -7.16 7.68
N LEU A 422 -10.37 -7.51 8.24
CA LEU A 422 -9.05 -7.29 7.69
C LEU A 422 -8.57 -8.48 6.82
N LYS A 423 -8.95 -8.53 5.54
CA LYS A 423 -8.37 -9.52 4.59
C LYS A 423 -7.12 -9.06 3.84
N TRP A 424 -6.83 -7.76 3.79
CA TRP A 424 -5.71 -7.20 3.01
C TRP A 424 -4.57 -6.61 3.89
N PHE A 425 -4.69 -6.69 5.22
CA PHE A 425 -3.72 -6.18 6.23
C PHE A 425 -2.52 -7.11 6.50
N THR A 426 -2.26 -8.13 5.68
CA THR A 426 -1.30 -9.18 6.03
C THR A 426 0.17 -8.75 6.05
N GLN A 427 0.51 -7.52 5.64
CA GLN A 427 1.88 -7.01 5.64
C GLN A 427 2.16 -5.89 6.68
N TRP A 428 1.13 -5.18 7.16
CA TRP A 428 1.28 -4.08 8.12
C TRP A 428 0.09 -3.99 9.06
N THR A 429 0.32 -3.67 10.33
CA THR A 429 -0.76 -3.49 11.32
C THR A 429 -1.37 -2.08 11.23
N HIS A 430 -2.53 -1.86 11.87
CA HIS A 430 -3.15 -0.52 11.93
C HIS A 430 -2.38 0.49 12.78
N TRP A 431 -1.37 0.06 13.56
CA TRP A 431 -0.42 0.94 14.24
C TRP A 431 0.94 0.99 13.53
N HIS A 432 0.96 0.68 12.22
CA HIS A 432 2.07 0.91 11.30
C HIS A 432 3.34 0.10 11.58
N VAL A 433 3.22 -1.16 12.04
CA VAL A 433 4.37 -2.07 12.16
C VAL A 433 4.26 -3.21 11.15
N PRO A 434 5.39 -3.74 10.64
CA PRO A 434 5.34 -4.82 9.67
C PRO A 434 4.83 -6.12 10.30
N VAL A 435 3.98 -6.82 9.55
CA VAL A 435 3.66 -8.24 9.76
C VAL A 435 4.62 -9.04 8.87
N VAL A 436 5.63 -9.62 9.49
CA VAL A 436 6.73 -10.30 8.79
C VAL A 436 6.26 -11.67 8.32
N SER A 437 6.26 -11.86 7.00
CA SER A 437 6.04 -13.14 6.30
C SER A 437 7.12 -13.36 5.25
N GLU A 438 7.26 -14.57 4.70
CA GLU A 438 8.15 -14.76 3.55
C GLU A 438 7.76 -13.82 2.39
N ASN A 439 8.77 -13.26 1.69
CA ASN A 439 8.64 -12.25 0.63
C ASN A 439 8.31 -10.81 1.07
N THR A 440 8.13 -10.54 2.37
CA THR A 440 7.90 -9.17 2.88
C THR A 440 9.19 -8.39 3.16
N PHE A 441 10.37 -9.02 2.99
CA PHE A 441 11.66 -8.43 3.31
C PHE A 441 12.76 -8.87 2.35
N ASN A 442 13.78 -8.02 2.17
CA ASN A 442 15.00 -8.39 1.46
C ASN A 442 16.05 -8.92 2.45
N ARG A 443 16.23 -10.25 2.48
CA ARG A 443 17.13 -10.95 3.41
C ARG A 443 18.58 -10.49 3.28
N GLU A 444 19.08 -10.28 2.07
CA GLU A 444 20.46 -9.85 1.84
C GLU A 444 20.72 -8.42 2.35
N ALA A 445 19.75 -7.52 2.20
CA ALA A 445 19.83 -6.16 2.71
C ALA A 445 19.87 -6.15 4.25
N LEU A 446 18.99 -6.92 4.89
CA LEU A 446 18.96 -7.02 6.36
C LEU A 446 20.22 -7.67 6.90
N ASN A 447 20.70 -8.76 6.29
CA ASN A 447 21.95 -9.39 6.67
C ASN A 447 23.13 -8.42 6.54
N ARG A 448 23.25 -7.67 5.43
CA ARG A 448 24.28 -6.63 5.28
C ARG A 448 24.21 -5.57 6.38
N HIS A 449 23.01 -5.10 6.71
CA HIS A 449 22.80 -4.10 7.74
C HIS A 449 23.27 -4.61 9.12
N TYR A 450 22.79 -5.77 9.54
CA TYR A 450 23.03 -6.29 10.89
C TYR A 450 24.41 -6.94 11.07
N LYS A 451 25.04 -7.46 10.01
CA LYS A 451 26.37 -8.08 10.10
C LYS A 451 27.44 -7.11 10.59
N SER A 452 27.31 -5.81 10.26
CA SER A 452 28.23 -4.77 10.73
C SER A 452 28.11 -4.45 12.23
N LYS A 453 26.95 -4.76 12.85
CA LYS A 453 26.61 -4.39 14.23
C LYS A 453 27.14 -5.36 15.30
N ARG A 454 27.71 -6.50 14.89
CA ARG A 454 28.26 -7.53 15.81
C ARG A 454 27.29 -7.95 16.94
N LEU A 455 26.01 -8.10 16.58
CA LEU A 455 24.96 -8.44 17.54
C LEU A 455 25.18 -9.81 18.20
N THR A 456 24.78 -9.91 19.46
CA THR A 456 24.55 -11.14 20.21
C THR A 456 23.06 -11.31 20.46
N ILE A 457 22.49 -12.44 20.04
CA ILE A 457 21.07 -12.75 20.19
C ILE A 457 20.89 -13.84 21.25
N GLY A 458 20.03 -13.60 22.21
CA GLY A 458 19.61 -14.58 23.20
C GLY A 458 18.40 -15.38 22.74
N LEU A 459 18.36 -16.66 23.12
CA LEU A 459 17.18 -17.51 22.98
C LEU A 459 16.93 -18.22 24.31
N THR A 460 15.78 -18.03 24.94
CA THR A 460 15.42 -18.77 26.16
C THR A 460 14.47 -19.91 25.85
N VAL A 461 14.69 -21.05 26.51
CA VAL A 461 13.83 -22.23 26.38
C VAL A 461 13.66 -22.92 27.74
N PHE A 462 12.43 -23.37 28.02
CA PHE A 462 12.10 -24.13 29.23
C PHE A 462 11.80 -25.58 28.86
N ALA A 463 12.53 -26.52 29.46
CA ALA A 463 12.35 -27.94 29.25
C ALA A 463 12.33 -28.66 30.60
N LEU A 464 11.12 -28.83 31.16
CA LEU A 464 10.91 -29.35 32.50
C LEU A 464 10.23 -30.73 32.49
N GLY A 465 10.71 -31.63 33.35
CA GLY A 465 10.25 -33.01 33.40
C GLY A 465 10.40 -33.67 32.03
N LYS A 466 9.33 -34.33 31.55
CA LYS A 466 9.36 -35.05 30.27
C LYS A 466 9.61 -34.14 29.06
N TYR A 467 9.31 -32.85 29.13
CA TYR A 467 9.62 -31.94 28.02
C TYR A 467 11.12 -31.85 27.73
N LEU A 468 11.96 -32.04 28.76
CA LEU A 468 13.41 -32.19 28.60
C LEU A 468 13.74 -33.40 27.74
N ASP A 469 13.21 -34.56 28.12
CA ASP A 469 13.52 -35.85 27.49
C ASP A 469 13.06 -35.93 26.02
N TYR A 470 11.91 -35.33 25.69
CA TYR A 470 11.29 -35.49 24.38
C TYR A 470 11.67 -34.42 23.35
N PHE A 471 11.95 -33.18 23.78
CA PHE A 471 11.99 -32.04 22.84
C PHE A 471 13.31 -31.27 22.83
N LEU A 472 14.03 -31.21 23.95
CA LEU A 472 15.17 -30.29 24.09
C LEU A 472 16.28 -30.55 23.07
N GLU A 473 16.65 -31.80 22.84
CA GLU A 473 17.72 -32.14 21.88
C GLU A 473 17.38 -31.66 20.46
N GLN A 474 16.18 -31.98 19.98
CA GLN A 474 15.74 -31.59 18.62
C GLN A 474 15.60 -30.08 18.48
N PHE A 475 15.12 -29.40 19.53
CA PHE A 475 15.05 -27.95 19.58
C PHE A 475 16.44 -27.33 19.43
N LEU A 476 17.42 -27.78 20.22
CA LEU A 476 18.80 -27.25 20.17
C LEU A 476 19.48 -27.51 18.83
N VAL A 477 19.35 -28.73 18.28
CA VAL A 477 19.92 -29.10 16.97
C VAL A 477 19.30 -28.29 15.84
N SER A 478 17.99 -28.07 15.86
CA SER A 478 17.31 -27.26 14.84
C SER A 478 17.61 -25.77 14.97
N ALA A 479 17.74 -25.26 16.20
CA ALA A 479 18.15 -23.89 16.47
C ALA A 479 19.55 -23.59 15.92
N ASP A 480 20.54 -24.46 16.15
CA ASP A 480 21.90 -24.30 15.60
C ASP A 480 21.88 -24.16 14.07
N LYS A 481 21.03 -24.96 13.42
CA LYS A 481 20.92 -25.02 11.96
C LYS A 481 20.25 -23.81 11.32
N TYR A 482 19.29 -23.17 11.99
CA TYR A 482 18.37 -22.23 11.35
C TYR A 482 18.22 -20.88 12.04
N PHE A 483 18.45 -20.80 13.35
CA PHE A 483 18.21 -19.58 14.12
C PHE A 483 19.44 -18.68 14.10
N MET A 484 19.32 -17.51 13.47
CA MET A 484 20.35 -16.45 13.51
C MET A 484 21.76 -16.94 13.17
N THR A 485 21.90 -17.84 12.19
CA THR A 485 23.13 -18.59 11.86
C THR A 485 24.35 -17.70 11.58
N ASP A 486 24.13 -16.48 11.09
CA ASP A 486 25.19 -15.51 10.81
C ASP A 486 25.65 -14.69 12.02
N HIS A 487 24.99 -14.83 13.16
CA HIS A 487 25.19 -14.02 14.36
C HIS A 487 25.59 -14.85 15.57
N ARG A 488 26.12 -14.17 16.60
CA ARG A 488 26.44 -14.83 17.88
C ARG A 488 25.14 -15.13 18.62
N VAL A 489 24.96 -16.38 19.04
CA VAL A 489 23.76 -16.81 19.77
C VAL A 489 24.14 -17.41 21.13
N ILE A 490 23.38 -17.05 22.16
CA ILE A 490 23.44 -17.67 23.48
C ILE A 490 22.07 -18.24 23.80
N ILE A 491 21.97 -19.57 23.91
CA ILE A 491 20.74 -20.25 24.29
C ILE A 491 20.72 -20.45 25.82
N TYR A 492 19.74 -19.87 26.50
CA TYR A 492 19.52 -20.00 27.94
C TYR A 492 18.51 -21.13 28.18
N VAL A 493 19.01 -22.26 28.69
CA VAL A 493 18.27 -23.51 28.83
C VAL A 493 17.85 -23.70 30.29
N MET A 494 16.55 -23.60 30.57
CA MET A 494 15.97 -23.77 31.90
C MET A 494 15.44 -25.20 32.07
N VAL A 495 15.99 -25.94 33.04
CA VAL A 495 15.68 -27.37 33.29
C VAL A 495 15.61 -27.67 34.78
N ASP A 496 14.92 -28.75 35.17
CA ASP A 496 14.88 -29.27 36.54
C ASP A 496 16.00 -30.27 36.82
N GLU A 497 16.39 -31.04 35.80
CA GLU A 497 17.44 -32.08 35.85
C GLU A 497 18.57 -31.85 34.81
N PRO A 498 19.56 -30.98 35.09
CA PRO A 498 20.67 -30.68 34.17
C PRO A 498 21.46 -31.90 33.69
N SER A 499 21.54 -32.98 34.48
CA SER A 499 22.25 -34.21 34.13
C SER A 499 21.62 -34.98 32.97
N LYS A 500 20.37 -34.67 32.58
CA LYS A 500 19.67 -35.32 31.47
C LYS A 500 19.89 -34.63 30.12
N ILE A 501 20.55 -33.47 30.10
CA ILE A 501 20.79 -32.74 28.84
C ILE A 501 21.76 -33.55 27.96
N ALA A 502 21.30 -33.91 26.76
CA ALA A 502 22.15 -34.54 25.75
C ALA A 502 23.27 -33.59 25.30
N HIS A 503 24.44 -34.14 24.97
CA HIS A 503 25.53 -33.33 24.44
C HIS A 503 25.20 -32.90 23.00
N VAL A 504 25.02 -31.59 22.79
CA VAL A 504 24.82 -30.98 21.47
C VAL A 504 26.07 -30.17 21.11
N GLU A 505 26.71 -30.52 20.00
CA GLU A 505 27.82 -29.74 19.44
C GLU A 505 27.25 -28.59 18.60
N PHE A 506 27.54 -27.35 19.01
CA PHE A 506 27.14 -26.14 18.28
C PHE A 506 28.21 -25.68 17.30
N GLY A 507 27.80 -24.97 16.25
CA GLY A 507 28.70 -24.22 15.39
C GLY A 507 29.43 -23.10 16.14
N ALA A 508 30.49 -22.56 15.53
CA ALA A 508 31.42 -21.62 16.20
C ALA A 508 30.79 -20.31 16.72
N LYS A 509 29.56 -19.96 16.31
CA LYS A 509 28.87 -18.74 16.74
C LYS A 509 27.80 -18.99 17.80
N HIS A 510 27.44 -20.24 18.06
CA HIS A 510 26.34 -20.59 18.94
C HIS A 510 26.87 -21.27 20.19
N SER A 511 26.19 -21.04 21.31
CA SER A 511 26.54 -21.56 22.61
C SER A 511 25.29 -21.66 23.47
N TYR A 512 25.35 -22.39 24.57
CA TYR A 512 24.26 -22.45 25.53
C TYR A 512 24.74 -22.36 26.97
N LYS A 513 23.83 -21.95 27.85
CA LYS A 513 24.01 -21.88 29.30
C LYS A 513 22.83 -22.57 29.97
N VAL A 514 23.11 -23.39 30.97
CA VAL A 514 22.08 -24.19 31.66
C VAL A 514 21.75 -23.57 33.01
N PHE A 515 20.46 -23.40 33.29
CA PHE A 515 19.94 -22.91 34.55
C PHE A 515 19.04 -23.97 35.17
N ARG A 516 19.42 -24.41 36.38
CA ARG A 516 18.57 -25.32 37.15
C ARG A 516 17.43 -24.53 37.80
N ILE A 517 16.20 -24.91 37.54
CA ILE A 517 15.00 -24.31 38.12
C ILE A 517 14.13 -25.37 38.80
N LYS A 518 13.24 -24.94 39.71
CA LYS A 518 12.30 -25.83 40.38
C LYS A 518 11.10 -26.10 39.44
N LYS A 519 10.78 -27.37 39.21
CA LYS A 519 9.54 -27.78 38.52
C LYS A 519 8.34 -27.58 39.44
N GLU A 520 7.31 -26.88 38.96
CA GLU A 520 6.02 -26.77 39.65
C GLU A 520 5.17 -28.04 39.43
N SER A 521 4.17 -28.26 40.29
CA SER A 521 3.39 -29.51 40.30
C SER A 521 2.36 -29.64 39.18
N ARG A 522 1.84 -28.52 38.67
CA ARG A 522 0.82 -28.44 37.62
C ARG A 522 1.44 -27.91 36.33
N TRP A 523 1.03 -28.43 35.17
CA TRP A 523 1.57 -27.93 33.89
C TRP A 523 1.24 -26.44 33.66
N GLN A 524 0.08 -25.99 34.16
CA GLN A 524 -0.35 -24.58 34.11
C GLN A 524 0.65 -23.68 34.85
N ASP A 525 1.03 -24.09 36.06
CA ASP A 525 1.97 -23.34 36.89
C ASP A 525 3.40 -23.40 36.31
N ILE A 526 3.79 -24.51 35.68
CA ILE A 526 5.04 -24.59 34.91
C ILE A 526 5.06 -23.55 33.79
N SER A 527 3.98 -23.45 32.99
CA SER A 527 3.85 -22.46 31.91
C SER A 527 3.90 -21.04 32.46
N MET A 528 3.06 -20.72 33.46
CA MET A 528 2.96 -19.37 34.02
C MET A 528 4.23 -18.89 34.71
N MET A 529 4.91 -19.76 35.45
CA MET A 529 6.12 -19.39 36.22
C MET A 529 7.35 -19.13 35.36
N ARG A 530 7.27 -19.37 34.04
CA ARG A 530 8.27 -18.90 33.08
C ARG A 530 8.45 -17.38 33.15
N MET A 531 7.36 -16.62 33.33
CA MET A 531 7.39 -15.15 33.32
C MET A 531 8.23 -14.61 34.47
N LYS A 532 8.04 -15.17 35.67
CA LYS A 532 8.86 -14.86 36.84
C LYS A 532 10.33 -15.22 36.62
N THR A 533 10.59 -16.44 36.15
CA THR A 533 11.95 -16.93 35.95
C THR A 533 12.70 -16.09 34.91
N LEU A 534 12.04 -15.72 33.82
CA LEU A 534 12.59 -14.81 32.81
C LEU A 534 12.87 -13.43 33.40
N SER A 535 11.95 -12.86 34.17
CA SER A 535 12.16 -11.57 34.86
C SER A 535 13.42 -11.59 35.74
N ASP A 536 13.55 -12.64 36.56
CA ASP A 536 14.70 -12.84 37.45
C ASP A 536 16.03 -12.91 36.65
N LEU A 537 16.04 -13.66 35.54
CA LEU A 537 17.25 -13.87 34.72
C LEU A 537 17.59 -12.64 33.87
N LEU A 538 16.60 -11.96 33.30
CA LEU A 538 16.77 -10.72 32.55
C LEU A 538 17.35 -9.63 33.43
N SER A 539 16.78 -9.43 34.62
CA SER A 539 17.20 -8.40 35.56
C SER A 539 18.64 -8.61 36.06
N LYS A 540 19.09 -9.86 36.19
CA LYS A 540 20.40 -10.16 36.79
C LYS A 540 21.51 -10.43 35.78
N TYR A 541 21.18 -11.04 34.63
CA TYR A 541 22.19 -11.63 33.74
C TYR A 541 21.96 -11.29 32.27
N ILE A 542 20.81 -11.68 31.70
CA ILE A 542 20.63 -11.75 30.23
C ILE A 542 20.72 -10.36 29.59
N GLN A 543 20.19 -9.32 30.25
CA GLN A 543 20.21 -7.95 29.71
C GLN A 543 21.62 -7.39 29.45
N TYR A 544 22.65 -7.95 30.10
CA TYR A 544 24.03 -7.52 29.95
C TYR A 544 24.83 -8.37 28.94
N GLU A 545 24.22 -9.40 28.35
CA GLU A 545 24.89 -10.36 27.48
C GLU A 545 24.41 -10.34 26.03
N VAL A 546 23.20 -9.82 25.77
CA VAL A 546 22.55 -9.90 24.47
C VAL A 546 21.90 -8.57 24.08
N ASP A 547 21.85 -8.31 22.77
CA ASP A 547 21.20 -7.12 22.20
C ASP A 547 19.69 -7.35 22.00
N TYR A 548 19.30 -8.59 21.70
CA TYR A 548 17.92 -9.03 21.50
C TYR A 548 17.71 -10.38 22.17
N LEU A 549 16.49 -10.65 22.62
CA LEU A 549 16.09 -11.90 23.25
C LEU A 549 14.80 -12.43 22.61
N PHE A 550 14.78 -13.71 22.27
CA PHE A 550 13.56 -14.47 21.99
C PHE A 550 13.29 -15.47 23.10
N CYS A 551 12.02 -15.65 23.43
CA CYS A 551 11.53 -16.64 24.38
C CYS A 551 10.63 -17.62 23.64
N MET A 552 11.01 -18.90 23.60
CA MET A 552 10.28 -19.92 22.84
C MET A 552 9.95 -21.15 23.69
N ASP A 553 8.85 -21.81 23.36
CA ASP A 553 8.56 -23.15 23.90
C ASP A 553 9.57 -24.16 23.35
N VAL A 554 9.75 -25.27 24.06
CA VAL A 554 10.68 -26.31 23.62
C VAL A 554 10.06 -27.28 22.61
N ASP A 555 8.73 -27.38 22.56
CA ASP A 555 7.99 -28.36 21.73
C ASP A 555 7.69 -27.85 20.31
N VAL A 556 8.66 -27.13 19.76
CA VAL A 556 8.68 -26.60 18.39
C VAL A 556 10.04 -26.89 17.76
N ASN A 557 10.10 -27.04 16.43
CA ASN A 557 11.34 -27.27 15.70
C ASN A 557 11.52 -26.25 14.59
N PHE A 558 12.73 -25.71 14.45
CA PHE A 558 13.08 -24.87 13.31
C PHE A 558 13.25 -25.75 12.06
N ILE A 559 12.61 -25.37 10.96
CA ILE A 559 12.62 -26.13 9.71
C ILE A 559 13.13 -25.32 8.52
N ALA A 560 13.23 -24.00 8.66
CA ALA A 560 13.80 -23.09 7.68
C ALA A 560 14.42 -21.87 8.39
N PRO A 561 15.23 -21.04 7.70
CA PRO A 561 15.94 -19.93 8.32
C PRO A 561 15.03 -18.98 9.10
N TYR A 562 15.40 -18.70 10.36
CA TYR A 562 14.77 -17.75 11.26
C TYR A 562 15.81 -16.66 11.58
N GLY A 563 15.70 -15.52 10.90
CA GLY A 563 16.80 -14.56 10.81
C GLY A 563 16.52 -13.18 11.38
N VAL A 564 17.42 -12.25 11.05
CA VAL A 564 17.42 -10.88 11.55
C VAL A 564 16.20 -10.06 11.13
N GLU A 565 15.41 -10.54 10.16
CA GLU A 565 14.12 -9.97 9.81
C GLU A 565 13.13 -9.96 10.98
N THR A 566 13.32 -10.85 11.95
CA THR A 566 12.46 -10.96 13.14
C THR A 566 12.84 -9.99 14.26
N LEU A 567 14.01 -9.33 14.20
CA LEU A 567 14.50 -8.44 15.26
C LEU A 567 13.67 -7.15 15.36
N GLY A 568 13.27 -6.77 16.57
CA GLY A 568 12.55 -5.54 16.88
C GLY A 568 12.57 -5.26 18.38
N GLU A 569 12.06 -4.11 18.81
CA GLU A 569 12.01 -3.75 20.23
C GLU A 569 11.02 -4.61 21.02
N ARG A 570 9.81 -4.79 20.46
CA ARG A 570 8.76 -5.69 20.95
C ARG A 570 8.29 -6.57 19.79
N VAL A 571 8.52 -7.87 19.88
CA VAL A 571 8.21 -8.84 18.81
C VAL A 571 7.13 -9.79 19.29
N ALA A 572 6.01 -9.85 18.57
CA ALA A 572 4.89 -10.73 18.87
C ALA A 572 4.64 -11.73 17.75
N GLN A 573 4.46 -13.00 18.08
CA GLN A 573 4.04 -14.05 17.15
C GLN A 573 2.52 -14.10 17.07
N THR A 574 1.95 -14.10 15.85
CA THR A 574 0.52 -14.38 15.67
C THR A 574 0.22 -15.88 15.74
N GLN A 575 -0.95 -16.23 16.27
CA GLN A 575 -1.35 -17.63 16.40
C GLN A 575 -1.98 -18.13 15.09
N ALA A 576 -1.53 -19.29 14.62
CA ALA A 576 -1.84 -19.79 13.28
C ALA A 576 -3.33 -20.10 13.01
N TRP A 577 -4.06 -20.65 13.99
CA TRP A 577 -5.50 -20.94 13.91
C TRP A 577 -6.38 -19.69 13.93
N PHE A 578 -5.90 -18.60 14.54
CA PHE A 578 -6.68 -17.37 14.70
C PHE A 578 -6.29 -16.27 13.70
N PHE A 579 -5.18 -16.42 12.97
CA PHE A 579 -4.64 -15.36 12.13
C PHE A 579 -5.62 -14.82 11.07
N GLU A 580 -6.44 -15.69 10.48
CA GLU A 580 -7.44 -15.32 9.47
C GLU A 580 -8.85 -15.12 10.06
N THR A 581 -8.98 -15.11 11.39
CA THR A 581 -10.28 -15.00 12.09
C THR A 581 -10.49 -13.60 12.66
N THR A 582 -11.74 -13.23 12.94
CA THR A 582 -12.08 -11.95 13.58
C THR A 582 -11.92 -12.03 15.10
N ASN A 583 -11.76 -10.88 15.74
CA ASN A 583 -11.50 -10.80 17.19
C ASN A 583 -12.64 -11.30 18.08
N GLU A 584 -13.84 -11.50 17.51
CA GLU A 584 -14.97 -12.18 18.16
C GLU A 584 -14.69 -13.66 18.44
N TYR A 585 -13.88 -14.30 17.60
CA TYR A 585 -13.49 -15.71 17.75
C TYR A 585 -12.23 -15.91 18.58
N PHE A 586 -11.50 -14.83 18.88
CA PHE A 586 -10.31 -14.90 19.71
C PHE A 586 -10.68 -15.36 21.12
N THR A 587 -9.96 -16.37 21.59
CA THR A 587 -10.18 -16.98 22.90
C THR A 587 -9.50 -16.19 24.02
N TYR A 588 -9.61 -14.86 24.01
CA TYR A 588 -9.14 -14.04 25.13
C TYR A 588 -9.88 -14.37 26.43
N GLU A 589 -9.29 -13.96 27.54
CA GLU A 589 -9.99 -13.96 28.82
C GLU A 589 -11.14 -12.95 28.78
N ARG A 590 -12.38 -13.43 28.98
CA ARG A 590 -13.60 -12.62 28.88
C ARG A 590 -14.26 -12.36 30.25
N ARG A 591 -13.71 -12.90 31.34
CA ARG A 591 -14.16 -12.62 32.71
C ARG A 591 -13.56 -11.31 33.21
N PRO A 592 -14.35 -10.25 33.46
CA PRO A 592 -13.86 -8.93 33.88
C PRO A 592 -13.06 -8.93 35.19
N GLU A 593 -13.18 -9.98 36.00
CA GLU A 593 -12.50 -10.11 37.28
C GLU A 593 -10.99 -10.42 37.11
N SER A 594 -10.61 -11.01 35.97
CA SER A 594 -9.22 -11.33 35.63
C SER A 594 -8.46 -10.09 35.14
N ALA A 595 -7.19 -9.98 35.53
CA ALA A 595 -6.25 -9.00 35.02
C ALA A 595 -5.98 -9.16 33.50
N ALA A 596 -6.23 -10.35 32.93
CA ALA A 596 -6.08 -10.61 31.51
C ALA A 596 -7.32 -10.23 30.67
N TYR A 597 -8.37 -9.67 31.28
CA TYR A 597 -9.64 -9.39 30.60
C TYR A 597 -9.51 -8.51 29.34
N ILE A 598 -10.09 -8.99 28.24
CA ILE A 598 -10.31 -8.22 27.00
C ILE A 598 -11.79 -8.32 26.61
N PRO A 599 -12.53 -7.20 26.52
CA PRO A 599 -13.94 -7.22 26.17
C PRO A 599 -14.17 -7.64 24.70
N MET A 600 -15.39 -8.09 24.39
CA MET A 600 -15.79 -8.38 23.00
C MET A 600 -15.69 -7.12 22.15
N GLY A 601 -15.19 -7.27 20.92
CA GLY A 601 -14.94 -6.16 19.99
C GLY A 601 -13.58 -5.47 20.17
N GLU A 602 -12.84 -5.74 21.25
CA GLU A 602 -11.44 -5.32 21.42
C GLU A 602 -10.46 -6.45 21.07
N GLY A 603 -9.25 -6.05 20.67
CA GLY A 603 -8.16 -6.96 20.30
C GLY A 603 -7.77 -6.84 18.84
N ASP A 604 -6.46 -6.83 18.59
CA ASP A 604 -5.90 -6.61 17.26
C ASP A 604 -5.54 -7.95 16.58
N TYR A 605 -4.79 -8.80 17.28
CA TYR A 605 -4.45 -10.16 16.89
C TYR A 605 -4.49 -11.06 18.11
N TYR A 606 -4.73 -12.35 17.91
CA TYR A 606 -4.44 -13.34 18.93
C TYR A 606 -2.96 -13.76 18.82
N TYR A 607 -2.17 -13.29 19.77
CA TYR A 607 -0.74 -13.56 19.88
C TYR A 607 -0.47 -14.88 20.59
N HIS A 608 0.59 -15.55 20.19
CA HIS A 608 0.94 -16.88 20.65
C HIS A 608 2.09 -16.86 21.67
N ALA A 609 1.88 -17.41 22.86
CA ALA A 609 2.87 -17.35 23.93
C ALA A 609 4.11 -18.24 23.72
N ALA A 610 4.04 -19.20 22.80
CA ALA A 610 5.19 -20.05 22.50
C ALA A 610 6.31 -19.33 21.75
N SER A 611 6.11 -18.09 21.29
CA SER A 611 7.19 -17.27 20.72
C SER A 611 6.91 -15.79 20.92
N PHE A 612 7.79 -15.11 21.64
CA PHE A 612 7.83 -13.65 21.72
C PHE A 612 9.26 -13.18 21.91
N GLY A 613 9.53 -11.90 21.68
CA GLY A 613 10.89 -11.38 21.82
C GLY A 613 10.96 -9.87 21.82
N GLY A 614 12.18 -9.36 21.77
CA GLY A 614 12.43 -7.92 21.82
C GLY A 614 13.85 -7.57 22.22
N THR A 615 14.06 -6.30 22.56
CA THR A 615 15.24 -5.92 23.35
C THR A 615 15.07 -6.46 24.79
N PRO A 616 16.15 -6.76 25.52
CA PRO A 616 16.06 -7.26 26.88
C PRO A 616 15.20 -6.37 27.81
N SER A 617 15.28 -5.05 27.63
CA SER A 617 14.50 -4.09 28.43
C SER A 617 12.99 -4.20 28.19
N GLU A 618 12.57 -4.39 26.94
CA GLU A 618 11.15 -4.52 26.59
C GLU A 618 10.61 -5.91 26.93
N VAL A 619 11.42 -6.96 26.78
CA VAL A 619 11.03 -8.31 27.22
C VAL A 619 10.88 -8.35 28.75
N LEU A 620 11.74 -7.67 29.51
CA LEU A 620 11.61 -7.57 30.97
C LEU A 620 10.27 -6.93 31.38
N LYS A 621 9.90 -5.80 30.77
CA LYS A 621 8.60 -5.14 31.02
C LYS A 621 7.42 -6.07 30.73
N LEU A 622 7.49 -6.82 29.63
CA LEU A 622 6.46 -7.79 29.23
C LEU A 622 6.31 -8.89 30.26
N VAL A 623 7.40 -9.57 30.64
CA VAL A 623 7.33 -10.70 31.56
C VAL A 623 6.96 -10.26 32.98
N ASP A 624 7.37 -9.06 33.40
CA ASP A 624 6.94 -8.46 34.68
C ASP A 624 5.44 -8.17 34.69
N HIS A 625 4.90 -7.57 33.61
CA HIS A 625 3.48 -7.32 33.50
C HIS A 625 2.67 -8.61 33.54
N CYS A 626 3.07 -9.62 32.76
CA CYS A 626 2.40 -10.91 32.73
C CYS A 626 2.44 -11.59 34.11
N TYR A 627 3.61 -11.62 34.77
CA TYR A 627 3.75 -12.22 36.09
C TYR A 627 2.90 -11.52 37.14
N ASN A 628 2.90 -10.18 37.17
CA ASN A 628 2.07 -9.42 38.10
C ASN A 628 0.57 -9.67 37.87
N GLY A 629 0.14 -9.77 36.61
CA GLY A 629 -1.23 -10.15 36.25
C GLY A 629 -1.61 -11.54 36.76
N ILE A 630 -0.71 -12.52 36.59
CA ILE A 630 -0.92 -13.90 37.07
C ILE A 630 -1.06 -13.92 38.60
N ILE A 631 -0.22 -13.17 39.33
CA ILE A 631 -0.32 -13.10 40.79
C ILE A 631 -1.61 -12.42 41.24
N ALA A 632 -2.02 -11.32 40.59
CA ALA A 632 -3.28 -10.63 40.89
C ALA A 632 -4.50 -11.54 40.66
N ASP A 633 -4.47 -12.40 39.65
CA ASP A 633 -5.52 -13.40 39.41
C ASP A 633 -5.53 -14.48 40.47
N LYS A 634 -4.35 -15.01 40.86
CA LYS A 634 -4.22 -16.00 41.94
C LYS A 634 -4.74 -15.45 43.28
N GLU A 635 -4.49 -14.19 43.61
CA GLU A 635 -5.03 -13.53 44.82
C GLU A 635 -6.56 -13.47 44.84
N LYS A 636 -7.19 -13.46 43.66
CA LYS A 636 -8.65 -13.51 43.48
C LYS A 636 -9.20 -14.93 43.30
N ASN A 637 -8.36 -15.96 43.41
CA ASN A 637 -8.68 -17.35 43.07
C ASN A 637 -9.20 -17.51 41.62
N ILE A 638 -8.64 -16.75 40.69
CA ILE A 638 -8.90 -16.83 39.26
C ILE A 638 -7.63 -17.33 38.56
N GLU A 639 -7.81 -18.10 37.49
CA GLU A 639 -6.74 -18.49 36.57
C GLU A 639 -7.26 -18.20 35.17
N ALA A 640 -6.53 -17.39 34.40
CA ALA A 640 -6.94 -16.97 33.06
C ALA A 640 -7.05 -18.18 32.10
N ILE A 641 -8.00 -18.13 31.16
CA ILE A 641 -8.41 -19.28 30.34
C ILE A 641 -7.26 -19.94 29.57
N TRP A 642 -6.30 -19.15 29.09
CA TRP A 642 -5.06 -19.62 28.46
C TRP A 642 -3.81 -19.17 29.21
N HIS A 643 -3.91 -19.10 30.54
CA HIS A 643 -2.78 -18.93 31.45
C HIS A 643 -1.92 -17.70 31.06
N ASP A 644 -0.62 -17.87 30.86
CA ASP A 644 0.30 -16.81 30.46
C ASP A 644 0.01 -16.21 29.09
N GLU A 645 -0.58 -16.97 28.16
CA GLU A 645 -0.98 -16.44 26.84
C GLU A 645 -2.11 -15.41 26.95
N SER A 646 -3.03 -15.58 27.90
CA SER A 646 -4.08 -14.58 28.16
C SER A 646 -3.48 -13.26 28.64
N HIS A 647 -2.53 -13.31 29.58
CA HIS A 647 -1.83 -12.10 30.07
C HIS A 647 -0.92 -11.48 29.00
N LEU A 648 -0.28 -12.29 28.15
CA LEU A 648 0.51 -11.82 27.02
C LEU A 648 -0.33 -11.03 26.02
N ASN A 649 -1.50 -11.56 25.65
CA ASN A 649 -2.43 -10.88 24.75
C ASN A 649 -2.92 -9.56 25.35
N LYS A 650 -3.20 -9.54 26.66
CA LYS A 650 -3.53 -8.29 27.36
C LYS A 650 -2.38 -7.29 27.32
N TYR A 651 -1.15 -7.75 27.52
CA TYR A 651 0.04 -6.90 27.45
C TYR A 651 0.18 -6.26 26.07
N PHE A 652 0.09 -7.04 25.00
CA PHE A 652 0.24 -6.50 23.63
C PHE A 652 -0.92 -5.64 23.17
N LEU A 653 -2.13 -5.85 23.70
CA LEU A 653 -3.25 -4.92 23.48
C LEU A 653 -2.93 -3.53 24.03
N LEU A 654 -2.35 -3.47 25.23
CA LEU A 654 -1.98 -2.22 25.92
C LEU A 654 -0.65 -1.63 25.42
N ASN A 655 0.29 -2.48 25.02
CA ASN A 655 1.65 -2.13 24.64
C ASN A 655 1.93 -2.72 23.26
N LYS A 656 1.56 -1.98 22.22
CA LYS A 656 1.60 -2.48 20.84
C LYS A 656 3.01 -2.99 20.47
N PRO A 657 3.13 -4.20 19.87
CA PRO A 657 4.42 -4.70 19.43
C PRO A 657 4.97 -3.84 18.29
N THR A 658 6.30 -3.68 18.22
CA THR A 658 6.97 -2.95 17.14
C THR A 658 7.23 -3.83 15.91
N LYS A 659 6.97 -5.13 16.03
CA LYS A 659 7.07 -6.13 14.96
C LYS A 659 6.11 -7.27 15.24
N VAL A 660 5.32 -7.64 14.25
CA VAL A 660 4.42 -8.80 14.32
C VAL A 660 4.93 -9.86 13.37
N LEU A 661 4.99 -11.11 13.80
CA LEU A 661 5.38 -12.24 12.96
C LEU A 661 4.12 -12.97 12.49
N SER A 662 4.05 -13.27 11.20
CA SER A 662 2.97 -14.06 10.63
C SER A 662 3.05 -15.52 11.11
N PRO A 663 2.03 -16.34 10.85
CA PRO A 663 2.05 -17.77 11.18
C PRO A 663 3.18 -18.56 10.51
N ASP A 664 3.88 -18.02 9.51
CA ASP A 664 5.10 -18.63 8.95
C ASP A 664 6.14 -18.88 10.06
N TYR A 665 6.20 -17.99 11.05
CA TYR A 665 7.18 -18.06 12.12
C TYR A 665 6.77 -18.95 13.29
N LEU A 666 5.55 -19.52 13.27
CA LEU A 666 5.13 -20.60 14.14
C LEU A 666 3.85 -21.27 13.62
N TRP A 667 4.02 -22.42 12.94
CA TRP A 667 2.92 -23.14 12.29
C TRP A 667 2.56 -24.43 13.02
N ASP A 668 1.26 -24.75 13.06
CA ASP A 668 0.76 -26.05 13.53
C ASP A 668 0.58 -27.00 12.34
N PHE A 669 1.16 -28.20 12.41
CA PHE A 669 1.10 -29.20 11.34
C PHE A 669 -0.32 -29.75 11.11
N HIS A 670 -1.24 -29.55 12.05
CA HIS A 670 -2.66 -29.89 11.88
C HIS A 670 -3.38 -28.92 10.93
N ILE A 671 -2.82 -27.74 10.69
CA ILE A 671 -3.33 -26.79 9.70
C ILE A 671 -2.74 -27.15 8.33
N HIS A 672 -3.60 -27.42 7.35
CA HIS A 672 -3.17 -27.82 6.01
C HIS A 672 -2.40 -26.70 5.30
N GLY A 673 -1.19 -27.01 4.84
CA GLY A 673 -0.44 -26.18 3.90
C GLY A 673 0.18 -24.92 4.50
N ASN A 674 1.51 -24.93 4.67
CA ASN A 674 2.34 -23.73 4.71
C ASN A 674 3.77 -24.12 4.32
N GLU A 675 4.15 -23.82 3.07
CA GLU A 675 5.50 -24.09 2.55
C GLU A 675 6.55 -23.09 3.07
N ASN A 676 6.10 -21.93 3.57
CA ASN A 676 6.95 -20.86 4.07
C ASN A 676 7.30 -21.00 5.56
N ALA A 677 6.73 -21.99 6.25
CA ALA A 677 6.92 -22.21 7.68
C ALA A 677 8.41 -22.30 8.07
N LYS A 678 8.80 -21.51 9.07
CA LYS A 678 10.14 -21.42 9.66
C LYS A 678 10.26 -22.23 10.92
N LEU A 679 9.20 -22.25 11.72
CA LEU A 679 9.09 -22.96 12.97
C LEU A 679 7.79 -23.76 12.97
N ARG A 680 7.83 -25.01 13.45
CA ARG A 680 6.66 -25.90 13.42
C ARG A 680 6.48 -26.61 14.76
N TRP A 681 5.22 -26.75 15.18
CA TRP A 681 4.86 -27.55 16.34
C TRP A 681 5.28 -29.01 16.18
N VAL A 682 5.78 -29.60 17.27
CA VAL A 682 6.04 -31.04 17.33
C VAL A 682 4.75 -31.76 17.76
N PRO A 683 4.32 -32.82 17.05
CA PRO A 683 3.22 -33.67 17.50
C PRO A 683 3.49 -34.21 18.90
N LYS A 684 2.52 -34.06 19.81
CA LYS A 684 2.66 -34.46 21.22
C LYS A 684 1.36 -35.05 21.76
N ASP A 685 1.49 -36.08 22.58
CA ASP A 685 0.40 -36.66 23.36
C ASP A 685 0.46 -36.06 24.79
N TYR A 686 -0.48 -35.16 25.09
CA TYR A 686 -0.52 -34.49 26.39
C TYR A 686 -0.62 -35.44 27.58
N GLY A 687 -1.27 -36.60 27.42
CA GLY A 687 -1.37 -37.60 28.49
C GLY A 687 -0.03 -38.29 28.80
N GLN A 688 0.93 -38.22 27.87
CA GLN A 688 2.27 -38.77 28.07
C GLN A 688 3.25 -37.75 28.62
N VAL A 689 3.15 -36.47 28.23
CA VAL A 689 4.14 -35.44 28.57
C VAL A 689 3.73 -34.53 29.74
N ARG A 690 2.43 -34.49 30.10
CA ARG A 690 1.91 -33.75 31.27
C ARG A 690 1.37 -34.73 32.30
N GLU A 691 1.65 -34.45 33.57
CA GLU A 691 1.24 -35.32 34.68
C GLU A 691 -0.10 -34.87 35.30
N ASN A 692 -0.36 -33.56 35.37
CA ASN A 692 -1.61 -32.97 35.92
C ASN A 692 -1.90 -31.62 35.30
#